data_AF-A0A2D8IPZ6-F1
#
_entry.id   AF-A0A2D8IPZ6-F1
#
_cell.length_a   1.000
_cell.length_b   1.000
_cell.length_c   1.000
_cell.angle_alpha   90.00
_cell.angle_beta   90.00
_cell.angle_gamma   90.00
#
_symmetry.space_group_name_H-M   'P 1'
#
loop_
_entity.id
_entity.type
_entity.pdbx_description
1 polymer ?
#
loop_
_entity_poly.entity_id
_entity_poly.type
_entity_poly.pdbx_seq_one_letter_code
_entity_poly.pdbx_strand_id
1 'polypeptide(L)'
;MSGKPAGAETAADSNSEGDRFDLLFHGEVLSGHRREQTIAAFARLFAIDDTDRARRFFRGDEVTLRRHLSREEAAHWYVRLRRIGMVVALRASDRGEHGTEPAAPEPKAATSGTAAPNLYALVPWSSDPQRPIRAAQLARGLWGLSAVAALLALLLTALHTLLWSQPELPRLRAATSTANGELWLATDEALLSHDRSGRALQALSLEALAVDSPVVALTGGREGQLWMLSEAGDGTRLLQHCVLEDGSCRALLSGTLLTLHWLPRQAQLILAHSGGLQLLDEGGQLLASSPYSPARNPGLLAVEGLLFTNAPEGPALNVLRPERAHFGEQLDQLLVLPHDGLRAELASTGPFARVADGWWVTLSQSDGSAQELHRFDSQWRGLGAVTLPAATRVDAVLAWGDRVLVADFRRDHLLRYSANGEPLAPLAVSALQTRRDDLEQRASQIEGWWQWSRALLLAVALLAAGLGLWQHLRARVLAQTQLTQATAPLRAPDSMLWLPVDPRRLRRLLQFTLLLAGLALTGGTLLAGASVSTLALGSLLLVLGCTALGLWWLARAPLDMLGLRGSQLVLVDHRGRYRSGPAREARWNRGCIALGDLVVFTGNRWLPALDTTQHARELGLLLNPSARLPLLHSLVLLVASRHPLGIAGLLLAAGLVVSLLLLCL
;
A
#
# COMPACT_ATOMS: atom_id res chain seq x y z
N MET A 1 -52.39 -54.39 -12.41
CA MET A 1 -53.73 -54.39 -13.05
C MET A 1 -53.79 -53.24 -14.05
N SER A 2 -54.24 -53.56 -15.27
CA SER A 2 -54.82 -52.72 -16.35
C SER A 2 -54.40 -51.25 -16.47
N GLY A 3 -54.03 -50.72 -17.62
CA GLY A 3 -54.17 -51.24 -18.97
C GLY A 3 -53.82 -50.15 -20.00
N LYS A 4 -53.57 -50.63 -21.22
CA LYS A 4 -53.34 -49.91 -22.49
C LYS A 4 -54.45 -48.87 -22.78
N PRO A 5 -54.18 -47.84 -23.62
CA PRO A 5 -54.53 -47.93 -25.06
C PRO A 5 -53.44 -47.26 -25.96
N ALA A 6 -53.09 -47.72 -27.17
CA ALA A 6 -53.85 -47.88 -28.43
C ALA A 6 -54.41 -46.54 -28.95
N GLY A 7 -53.83 -46.06 -30.06
CA GLY A 7 -54.15 -44.78 -30.68
C GLY A 7 -55.18 -44.84 -31.81
N ALA A 8 -55.60 -43.65 -32.24
CA ALA A 8 -56.06 -43.22 -33.58
C ALA A 8 -56.48 -41.74 -33.40
N GLU A 9 -55.86 -40.77 -34.10
CA GLU A 9 -56.46 -40.07 -35.26
C GLU A 9 -57.91 -39.65 -34.99
N THR A 10 -58.31 -38.37 -34.99
CA THR A 10 -58.04 -37.32 -35.96
C THR A 10 -58.65 -35.99 -35.46
N ALA A 11 -58.27 -34.88 -36.09
CA ALA A 11 -58.92 -33.56 -36.07
C ALA A 11 -58.65 -32.67 -34.84
N ALA A 12 -57.46 -32.07 -34.82
CA ALA A 12 -57.25 -30.77 -34.20
C ALA A 12 -56.92 -29.75 -35.29
N ASP A 13 -57.98 -29.24 -35.91
CA ASP A 13 -57.97 -27.92 -36.51
C ASP A 13 -57.65 -26.92 -35.38
N SER A 14 -56.44 -26.37 -35.38
CA SER A 14 -56.14 -25.16 -34.63
C SER A 14 -55.00 -24.42 -35.33
N ASN A 15 -55.39 -23.39 -36.07
CA ASN A 15 -54.56 -22.24 -36.38
C ASN A 15 -53.93 -21.72 -35.09
N SER A 16 -52.72 -22.18 -34.77
CA SER A 16 -51.86 -21.46 -33.85
C SER A 16 -51.20 -20.34 -34.64
N GLU A 17 -51.68 -19.11 -34.45
CA GLU A 17 -50.92 -17.90 -34.75
C GLU A 17 -49.69 -17.87 -33.84
N GLY A 18 -48.71 -18.70 -34.20
CA GLY A 18 -47.48 -18.90 -33.47
C GLY A 18 -46.41 -17.92 -33.92
N ASP A 19 -45.66 -17.43 -32.93
CA ASP A 19 -44.43 -16.66 -33.09
C ASP A 19 -43.60 -17.18 -34.28
N ARG A 20 -43.31 -16.31 -35.25
CA ARG A 20 -42.43 -16.61 -36.38
C ARG A 20 -40.99 -16.27 -36.00
N PHE A 21 -40.04 -17.07 -36.45
CA PHE A 21 -38.63 -16.90 -36.10
C PHE A 21 -37.74 -16.79 -37.35
N ASP A 22 -36.73 -15.93 -37.24
CA ASP A 22 -35.63 -15.80 -38.19
C ASP A 22 -34.40 -16.53 -37.63
N LEU A 23 -33.74 -17.31 -38.49
CA LEU A 23 -32.54 -18.08 -38.15
C LEU A 23 -31.29 -17.31 -38.59
N LEU A 24 -30.49 -16.91 -37.60
CA LEU A 24 -29.29 -16.11 -37.77
C LEU A 24 -28.05 -16.97 -37.57
N PHE A 25 -27.01 -16.71 -38.35
CA PHE A 25 -25.71 -17.35 -38.26
C PHE A 25 -24.62 -16.31 -38.11
N HIS A 26 -23.74 -16.46 -37.12
CA HIS A 26 -22.72 -15.46 -36.78
C HIS A 26 -21.36 -15.70 -37.46
N GLY A 27 -21.26 -16.64 -38.41
CA GLY A 27 -20.00 -16.96 -39.07
C GLY A 27 -19.01 -17.79 -38.26
N GLU A 28 -19.36 -18.15 -37.01
CA GLU A 28 -18.50 -18.88 -36.08
C GLU A 28 -18.78 -20.40 -36.04
N VAL A 29 -17.73 -21.17 -35.72
CA VAL A 29 -17.78 -22.64 -35.61
C VAL A 29 -17.67 -23.04 -34.14
N LEU A 30 -18.53 -23.96 -33.70
CA LEU A 30 -18.56 -24.52 -32.35
C LEU A 30 -17.24 -25.23 -32.01
N SER A 31 -16.77 -25.03 -30.78
CA SER A 31 -15.59 -25.70 -30.24
C SER A 31 -15.70 -27.23 -30.40
N GLY A 32 -14.63 -27.86 -30.90
CA GLY A 32 -14.58 -29.30 -31.19
C GLY A 32 -14.89 -29.69 -32.64
N HIS A 33 -15.36 -28.78 -33.49
CA HIS A 33 -15.57 -29.05 -34.92
C HIS A 33 -14.48 -28.39 -35.78
N ARG A 34 -13.96 -29.10 -36.79
CA ARG A 34 -12.97 -28.54 -37.72
C ARG A 34 -13.66 -27.64 -38.74
N ARG A 35 -13.21 -26.38 -38.84
CA ARG A 35 -13.81 -25.33 -39.69
C ARG A 35 -14.06 -25.76 -41.14
N GLU A 36 -13.08 -26.38 -41.78
CA GLU A 36 -13.22 -26.85 -43.17
C GLU A 36 -14.28 -27.95 -43.34
N GLN A 37 -14.42 -28.84 -42.35
CA GLN A 37 -15.44 -29.89 -42.38
C GLN A 37 -16.85 -29.31 -42.18
N THR A 38 -16.99 -28.31 -41.30
CA THR A 38 -18.24 -27.58 -41.10
C THR A 38 -18.65 -26.79 -42.35
N ILE A 39 -17.70 -26.14 -43.04
CA ILE A 39 -17.96 -25.43 -44.30
C ILE A 39 -18.42 -26.39 -45.39
N ALA A 40 -17.77 -27.55 -45.56
CA ALA A 40 -18.17 -28.56 -46.53
C ALA A 40 -19.53 -29.21 -46.19
N ALA A 41 -19.84 -29.40 -44.90
CA ALA A 41 -21.15 -29.87 -44.47
C ALA A 41 -22.25 -28.83 -44.70
N PHE A 42 -21.96 -27.55 -44.47
CA PHE A 42 -22.86 -26.43 -44.77
C PHE A 42 -23.13 -26.31 -46.27
N ALA A 43 -22.09 -26.35 -47.11
CA ALA A 43 -22.23 -26.30 -48.56
C ALA A 43 -23.14 -27.43 -49.08
N ARG A 44 -22.96 -28.65 -48.57
CA ARG A 44 -23.84 -29.79 -48.90
C ARG A 44 -25.28 -29.60 -48.41
N LEU A 45 -25.46 -29.08 -47.20
CA LEU A 45 -26.79 -28.90 -46.60
C LEU A 45 -27.64 -27.87 -47.35
N PHE A 46 -27.00 -26.86 -47.93
CA PHE A 46 -27.66 -25.79 -48.70
C PHE A 46 -27.48 -25.93 -50.22
N ALA A 47 -26.96 -27.07 -50.70
CA ALA A 47 -26.70 -27.34 -52.12
C ALA A 47 -25.93 -26.20 -52.83
N ILE A 48 -24.83 -25.74 -52.21
CA ILE A 48 -23.94 -24.73 -52.77
C ILE A 48 -22.78 -25.46 -53.45
N ASP A 49 -22.77 -25.42 -54.79
CA ASP A 49 -21.75 -26.12 -55.61
C ASP A 49 -20.35 -25.48 -55.52
N ASP A 50 -20.29 -24.19 -55.16
CA ASP A 50 -19.04 -23.43 -55.00
C ASP A 50 -18.64 -23.29 -53.52
N THR A 51 -17.60 -24.03 -53.12
CA THR A 51 -17.04 -24.04 -51.77
C THR A 51 -16.50 -22.67 -51.33
N ASP A 52 -16.01 -21.84 -52.25
CA ASP A 52 -15.49 -20.50 -51.91
C ASP A 52 -16.63 -19.52 -51.61
N ARG A 53 -17.80 -19.73 -52.21
CA ARG A 53 -19.02 -19.01 -51.85
C ARG A 53 -19.52 -19.40 -50.46
N ALA A 54 -19.43 -20.67 -50.08
CA ALA A 54 -19.75 -21.14 -48.74
C ALA A 54 -18.80 -20.53 -47.68
N ARG A 55 -17.50 -20.41 -47.98
CA ARG A 55 -16.50 -19.78 -47.09
C ARG A 55 -16.82 -18.33 -46.73
N ARG A 56 -17.48 -17.58 -47.62
CA ARG A 56 -17.85 -16.17 -47.36
C ARG A 56 -18.81 -16.02 -46.17
N PHE A 57 -19.68 -17.01 -45.93
CA PHE A 57 -20.62 -16.98 -44.79
C PHE A 57 -19.92 -17.18 -43.44
N PHE A 58 -18.67 -17.65 -43.42
CA PHE A 58 -17.89 -17.88 -42.20
C PHE A 58 -16.89 -16.75 -41.91
N ARG A 59 -17.09 -15.55 -42.47
CA ARG A 59 -16.19 -14.39 -42.28
C ARG A 59 -16.47 -13.58 -41.00
N GLY A 60 -17.47 -13.97 -40.21
CA GLY A 60 -17.82 -13.34 -38.92
C GLY A 60 -18.97 -12.33 -38.99
N ASP A 61 -19.53 -12.09 -40.19
CA ASP A 61 -20.72 -11.26 -40.35
C ASP A 61 -21.99 -12.06 -40.02
N GLU A 62 -22.95 -11.42 -39.34
CA GLU A 62 -24.25 -12.03 -39.04
C GLU A 62 -25.10 -12.12 -40.32
N VAL A 63 -25.47 -13.35 -40.71
CA VAL A 63 -26.27 -13.61 -41.90
C VAL A 63 -27.57 -14.34 -41.53
N THR A 64 -28.70 -13.84 -42.02
CA THR A 64 -29.99 -14.54 -41.89
C THR A 64 -30.07 -15.67 -42.91
N LEU A 65 -30.10 -16.92 -42.44
CA LEU A 65 -30.15 -18.10 -43.32
C LEU A 65 -31.57 -18.38 -43.81
N ARG A 66 -32.58 -18.21 -42.94
CA ARG A 66 -34.00 -18.37 -43.26
C ARG A 66 -34.84 -17.43 -42.39
N ARG A 67 -35.95 -16.94 -42.95
CA ARG A 67 -36.88 -16.03 -42.28
C ARG A 67 -38.26 -16.66 -42.11
N HIS A 68 -39.01 -16.13 -41.14
CA HIS A 68 -40.42 -16.44 -40.90
C HIS A 68 -40.75 -17.93 -40.68
N LEU A 69 -39.82 -18.66 -40.06
CA LEU A 69 -40.00 -20.07 -39.73
C LEU A 69 -41.04 -20.24 -38.64
N SER A 70 -41.86 -21.28 -38.74
CA SER A 70 -42.68 -21.70 -37.61
C SER A 70 -41.79 -22.16 -36.45
N ARG A 71 -42.31 -22.18 -35.23
CA ARG A 71 -41.55 -22.59 -34.04
C ARG A 71 -40.93 -23.99 -34.19
N GLU A 72 -41.67 -24.95 -34.76
CA GLU A 72 -41.21 -26.32 -34.97
C GLU A 72 -40.11 -26.40 -36.03
N GLU A 73 -40.27 -25.68 -37.14
CA GLU A 73 -39.26 -25.62 -38.20
C GLU A 73 -37.98 -24.91 -37.72
N ALA A 74 -38.13 -23.81 -36.98
CA ALA A 74 -37.03 -23.07 -36.39
C ALA A 74 -36.21 -23.94 -35.44
N ALA A 75 -36.88 -24.70 -34.57
CA ALA A 75 -36.22 -25.64 -33.66
C ALA A 75 -35.52 -26.77 -34.42
N HIS A 76 -36.15 -27.33 -35.46
CA HIS A 76 -35.56 -28.36 -36.30
C HIS A 76 -34.27 -27.87 -36.99
N TRP A 77 -34.31 -26.68 -37.60
CA TRP A 77 -33.14 -26.08 -38.26
C TRP A 77 -32.03 -25.71 -37.27
N TYR A 78 -32.39 -25.18 -36.11
CA TYR A 78 -31.43 -24.85 -35.06
C TYR A 78 -30.61 -26.06 -34.60
N VAL A 79 -31.28 -27.19 -34.34
CA VAL A 79 -30.61 -28.44 -33.94
C VAL A 79 -29.76 -28.99 -35.07
N ARG A 80 -30.28 -28.98 -36.30
CA ARG A 80 -29.58 -29.52 -37.48
C ARG A 80 -28.29 -28.74 -37.79
N LEU A 81 -28.30 -27.41 -37.65
CA LEU A 81 -27.14 -26.56 -37.89
C LEU A 81 -26.10 -26.63 -36.76
N ARG A 82 -26.52 -26.73 -35.49
CA ARG A 82 -25.55 -26.98 -34.40
C ARG A 82 -24.87 -28.34 -34.52
N ARG A 83 -25.57 -29.36 -35.03
CA ARG A 83 -25.00 -30.71 -35.23
C ARG A 83 -23.87 -30.74 -36.26
N ILE A 84 -23.85 -29.82 -37.22
CA ILE A 84 -22.74 -29.67 -38.18
C ILE A 84 -21.65 -28.71 -37.68
N GLY A 85 -21.80 -28.18 -36.46
CA GLY A 85 -20.80 -27.35 -35.78
C GLY A 85 -20.98 -25.84 -35.97
N MET A 86 -22.17 -25.33 -36.32
CA MET A 86 -22.41 -23.89 -36.51
C MET A 86 -22.98 -23.21 -35.26
N VAL A 87 -22.56 -21.97 -34.98
CA VAL A 87 -23.16 -21.10 -33.97
C VAL A 87 -24.32 -20.31 -34.58
N VAL A 88 -25.55 -20.75 -34.30
CA VAL A 88 -26.78 -20.12 -34.81
C VAL A 88 -27.65 -19.58 -33.68
N ALA A 89 -28.44 -18.55 -33.96
CA ALA A 89 -29.40 -17.94 -33.04
C ALA A 89 -30.78 -17.83 -33.69
N LEU A 90 -31.84 -17.86 -32.89
CA LEU A 90 -33.22 -17.62 -33.34
C LEU A 90 -33.67 -16.24 -32.84
N ARG A 91 -34.22 -15.42 -33.74
CA ARG A 91 -34.81 -14.10 -33.42
C ARG A 91 -36.29 -14.13 -33.77
N ALA A 92 -37.17 -13.62 -32.91
CA ALA A 92 -38.59 -13.47 -33.25
C ALA A 92 -38.73 -12.45 -34.39
N SER A 93 -39.50 -12.80 -35.42
CA SER A 93 -39.68 -12.01 -36.64
C SER A 93 -40.98 -11.21 -36.52
N ASP A 94 -40.88 -9.90 -36.36
CA ASP A 94 -42.04 -9.01 -36.32
C ASP A 94 -42.71 -8.98 -37.70
N ARG A 95 -44.00 -9.31 -37.73
CA ARG A 95 -44.78 -9.50 -38.96
C ARG A 95 -45.10 -8.14 -39.59
N GLY A 96 -44.34 -7.75 -40.62
CA GLY A 96 -44.74 -6.67 -41.52
C GLY A 96 -43.60 -6.15 -42.40
N GLU A 97 -43.44 -6.73 -43.60
CA GLU A 97 -43.11 -6.01 -44.85
C GLU A 97 -42.86 -6.98 -46.02
N HIS A 98 -43.87 -7.16 -46.89
CA HIS A 98 -43.76 -7.56 -48.30
C HIS A 98 -44.80 -6.70 -49.05
N GLY A 99 -44.53 -5.98 -50.16
CA GLY A 99 -43.30 -5.76 -50.91
C GLY A 99 -43.49 -4.72 -52.04
N THR A 100 -42.44 -4.58 -52.86
CA THR A 100 -42.31 -3.89 -54.17
C THR A 100 -41.85 -2.41 -54.19
N GLU A 101 -40.55 -2.25 -54.48
CA GLU A 101 -39.76 -1.20 -55.20
C GLU A 101 -40.48 0.09 -55.72
N PRO A 102 -39.88 1.31 -55.71
CA PRO A 102 -38.49 1.58 -56.11
C PRO A 102 -37.64 2.58 -55.30
N ALA A 103 -36.35 2.53 -55.60
CA ALA A 103 -35.24 3.28 -55.04
C ALA A 103 -35.52 4.79 -54.82
N ALA A 104 -35.33 5.24 -53.57
CA ALA A 104 -35.11 6.63 -53.17
C ALA A 104 -34.40 6.66 -51.78
N PRO A 105 -33.66 7.71 -51.45
CA PRO A 105 -32.25 7.63 -51.05
C PRO A 105 -32.01 7.29 -49.56
N GLU A 106 -30.76 6.92 -49.28
CA GLU A 106 -30.15 6.80 -47.94
C GLU A 106 -30.72 7.79 -46.92
N PRO A 107 -31.03 7.35 -45.68
CA PRO A 107 -31.35 8.26 -44.61
C PRO A 107 -30.07 8.99 -44.19
N LYS A 108 -29.84 10.14 -44.83
CA LYS A 108 -28.99 11.19 -44.25
C LYS A 108 -29.51 11.46 -42.85
N ALA A 109 -28.64 11.21 -41.87
CA ALA A 109 -28.83 11.57 -40.49
C ALA A 109 -29.48 12.96 -40.36
N ALA A 110 -30.69 12.98 -39.82
CA ALA A 110 -31.44 14.19 -39.53
C ALA A 110 -30.57 15.11 -38.66
N THR A 111 -30.05 16.16 -39.27
CA THR A 111 -29.37 17.26 -38.60
C THR A 111 -30.43 18.31 -38.28
N SER A 112 -30.73 18.46 -37.00
CA SER A 112 -31.00 19.73 -36.31
C SER A 112 -31.97 20.75 -36.95
N GLY A 113 -33.15 20.88 -36.33
CA GLY A 113 -33.96 22.10 -36.41
C GLY A 113 -35.46 21.81 -36.40
N THR A 114 -36.18 22.29 -35.38
CA THR A 114 -37.66 22.44 -35.34
C THR A 114 -38.56 21.19 -35.32
N ALA A 115 -38.07 19.96 -35.12
CA ALA A 115 -38.98 18.82 -35.01
C ALA A 115 -39.54 18.68 -33.57
N ALA A 116 -40.83 18.98 -33.40
CA ALA A 116 -41.60 18.50 -32.26
C ALA A 116 -41.36 16.99 -32.05
N PRO A 117 -41.36 16.48 -30.80
CA PRO A 117 -41.17 15.05 -30.57
C PRO A 117 -42.26 14.27 -31.30
N ASN A 118 -41.90 13.10 -31.83
CA ASN A 118 -42.89 12.18 -32.37
C ASN A 118 -43.81 11.72 -31.22
N LEU A 119 -45.03 12.27 -31.16
CA LEU A 119 -45.99 12.02 -30.08
C LEU A 119 -46.36 10.53 -29.93
N TYR A 120 -46.31 9.77 -31.02
CA TYR A 120 -46.61 8.33 -31.03
C TYR A 120 -45.47 7.47 -30.47
N ALA A 121 -44.24 7.99 -30.42
CA ALA A 121 -43.09 7.31 -29.83
C ALA A 121 -42.94 7.59 -28.32
N LEU A 122 -43.78 8.46 -27.76
CA LEU A 122 -43.67 8.89 -26.36
C LEU A 122 -44.34 7.90 -25.41
N VAL A 123 -43.64 7.56 -24.32
CA VAL A 123 -44.14 6.65 -23.29
C VAL A 123 -44.63 7.47 -22.09
N PRO A 124 -45.87 7.25 -21.57
CA PRO A 124 -46.34 7.98 -20.40
C PRO A 124 -45.48 7.63 -19.19
N TRP A 125 -45.11 8.65 -18.42
CA TRP A 125 -44.34 8.45 -17.20
C TRP A 125 -45.19 7.79 -16.10
N SER A 126 -44.64 6.76 -15.46
CA SER A 126 -45.18 6.12 -14.26
C SER A 126 -44.20 6.22 -13.09
N SER A 127 -44.70 6.68 -11.93
CA SER A 127 -43.94 6.71 -10.70
C SER A 127 -43.95 5.33 -10.04
N ASP A 128 -42.77 4.79 -9.71
CA ASP A 128 -42.65 3.55 -8.94
C ASP A 128 -42.58 3.87 -7.43
N PRO A 129 -43.60 3.46 -6.64
CA PRO A 129 -43.70 3.78 -5.23
C PRO A 129 -42.59 3.12 -4.38
N GLN A 130 -41.95 2.06 -4.87
CA GLN A 130 -40.92 1.34 -4.11
C GLN A 130 -39.53 2.01 -4.16
N ARG A 131 -39.30 2.95 -5.09
CA ARG A 131 -38.00 3.63 -5.25
C ARG A 131 -37.47 4.34 -3.99
N PRO A 132 -38.26 5.19 -3.28
CA PRO A 132 -37.76 5.82 -2.05
C PRO A 132 -37.48 4.81 -0.93
N ILE A 133 -38.29 3.74 -0.84
CA ILE A 133 -38.12 2.69 0.18
C ILE A 133 -36.79 1.94 -0.04
N ARG A 134 -36.50 1.53 -1.27
CA ARG A 134 -35.23 0.87 -1.62
C ARG A 134 -34.03 1.80 -1.37
N ALA A 135 -34.13 3.09 -1.70
CA ALA A 135 -33.07 4.06 -1.42
C ALA A 135 -32.81 4.22 0.09
N ALA A 136 -33.86 4.28 0.91
CA ALA A 136 -33.73 4.35 2.37
C ALA A 136 -33.13 3.07 2.99
N GLN A 137 -33.44 1.89 2.44
CA GLN A 137 -32.83 0.62 2.85
C GLN A 137 -31.33 0.59 2.54
N LEU A 138 -30.94 1.00 1.32
CA LEU A 138 -29.54 1.09 0.94
C LEU A 138 -28.76 2.10 1.78
N ALA A 139 -29.36 3.25 2.10
CA ALA A 139 -28.75 4.26 2.98
C ALA A 139 -28.38 3.68 4.35
N ARG A 140 -29.31 2.93 4.97
CA ARG A 140 -29.05 2.26 6.26
C ARG A 140 -27.94 1.22 6.18
N GLY A 141 -27.93 0.39 5.12
CA GLY A 141 -26.85 -0.59 4.90
C GLY A 141 -25.48 0.07 4.76
N LEU A 142 -25.40 1.18 4.03
CA LEU A 142 -24.17 1.94 3.81
C LEU A 142 -23.67 2.65 5.08
N TRP A 143 -24.56 3.21 5.90
CA TRP A 143 -24.17 3.75 7.20
C TRP A 143 -23.69 2.66 8.16
N GLY A 144 -24.31 1.48 8.15
CA GLY A 144 -23.83 0.32 8.89
C GLY A 144 -22.42 -0.09 8.47
N LEU A 145 -22.16 -0.19 7.16
CA LEU A 145 -20.83 -0.49 6.62
C LEU A 145 -19.79 0.57 7.05
N SER A 146 -20.15 1.84 7.00
CA SER A 146 -19.28 2.95 7.42
C SER A 146 -18.89 2.84 8.88
N ALA A 147 -19.86 2.59 9.76
CA ALA A 147 -19.62 2.43 11.20
C ALA A 147 -18.72 1.22 11.50
N VAL A 148 -18.96 0.08 10.83
CA VAL A 148 -18.13 -1.13 10.97
C VAL A 148 -16.70 -0.89 10.51
N ALA A 149 -16.50 -0.26 9.34
CA ALA A 149 -15.17 0.03 8.81
C ALA A 149 -14.39 1.00 9.71
N ALA A 150 -15.04 2.04 10.25
CA ALA A 150 -14.43 2.96 11.20
C ALA A 150 -14.04 2.26 12.52
N LEU A 151 -14.90 1.37 13.03
CA LEU A 151 -14.62 0.61 14.24
C LEU A 151 -13.46 -0.38 14.04
N LEU A 152 -13.38 -1.02 12.87
CA LEU A 152 -12.24 -1.88 12.51
C LEU A 152 -10.93 -1.08 12.40
N ALA A 153 -10.96 0.15 11.86
CA ALA A 153 -9.77 1.00 11.80
C ALA A 153 -9.27 1.40 13.20
N LEU A 154 -10.19 1.70 14.12
CA LEU A 154 -9.88 1.96 15.54
C LEU A 154 -9.32 0.70 16.22
N LEU A 155 -9.93 -0.47 15.98
CA LEU A 155 -9.45 -1.74 16.51
C LEU A 155 -8.03 -2.06 16.02
N LEU A 156 -7.74 -1.89 14.72
CA LEU A 156 -6.39 -2.08 14.19
C LEU A 156 -5.39 -1.11 14.81
N THR A 157 -5.80 0.13 15.10
CA THR A 157 -4.93 1.10 15.77
C THR A 157 -4.60 0.66 17.19
N ALA A 158 -5.61 0.22 17.96
CA ALA A 158 -5.40 -0.32 19.31
C ALA A 158 -4.55 -1.60 19.29
N LEU A 159 -4.80 -2.49 18.33
CA LEU A 159 -4.06 -3.74 18.16
C LEU A 159 -2.59 -3.47 17.80
N HIS A 160 -2.34 -2.52 16.92
CA HIS A 160 -0.99 -2.07 16.57
C HIS A 160 -0.25 -1.58 17.81
N THR A 161 -0.85 -0.72 18.63
CA THR A 161 -0.19 -0.24 19.87
C THR A 161 0.06 -1.32 20.92
N LEU A 162 -0.73 -2.41 20.90
CA LEU A 162 -0.61 -3.50 21.86
C LEU A 162 0.41 -4.56 21.42
N LEU A 163 0.44 -4.88 20.12
CA LEU A 163 1.27 -5.94 19.56
C LEU A 163 2.64 -5.47 19.07
N TRP A 164 2.76 -4.20 18.68
CA TRP A 164 3.98 -3.69 18.06
C TRP A 164 4.92 -3.11 19.11
N SER A 165 6.00 -3.83 19.39
CA SER A 165 7.18 -3.29 20.06
C SER A 165 8.26 -2.95 19.02
N GLN A 166 8.99 -1.87 19.25
CA GLN A 166 10.19 -1.56 18.45
C GLN A 166 11.19 -2.71 18.63
N PRO A 167 11.76 -3.28 17.55
CA PRO A 167 12.79 -4.29 17.68
C PRO A 167 14.01 -3.69 18.39
N GLU A 168 14.57 -4.43 19.34
CA GLU A 168 15.85 -4.06 19.93
C GLU A 168 16.95 -4.28 18.90
N LEU A 169 17.70 -3.22 18.58
CA LEU A 169 18.81 -3.31 17.63
C LEU A 169 20.01 -3.98 18.33
N PRO A 170 20.62 -5.00 17.72
CA PRO A 170 21.75 -5.71 18.33
C PRO A 170 22.92 -4.75 18.53
N ARG A 171 23.57 -4.75 19.69
CA ARG A 171 24.70 -3.87 20.06
C ARG A 171 25.98 -4.64 20.30
N LEU A 172 27.12 -3.98 20.13
CA LEU A 172 28.42 -4.48 20.56
C LEU A 172 28.50 -4.45 22.08
N ARG A 173 29.02 -5.51 22.68
CA ARG A 173 29.13 -5.66 24.14
C ARG A 173 30.54 -5.88 24.63
N ALA A 174 31.31 -6.68 23.91
CA ALA A 174 32.68 -7.00 24.26
C ALA A 174 33.52 -7.22 23.01
N ALA A 175 34.83 -7.10 23.16
CA ALA A 175 35.77 -7.32 22.08
C ALA A 175 37.08 -7.87 22.64
N THR A 176 37.75 -8.74 21.89
CA THR A 176 39.08 -9.27 22.22
C THR A 176 39.87 -9.56 20.95
N SER A 177 41.19 -9.43 21.04
CA SER A 177 42.11 -9.96 20.03
C SER A 177 42.66 -11.32 20.45
N THR A 178 42.94 -12.20 19.51
CA THR A 178 43.70 -13.44 19.74
C THR A 178 45.19 -13.24 19.46
N ALA A 179 46.03 -14.17 19.92
CA ALA A 179 47.46 -14.16 19.61
C ALA A 179 47.76 -14.23 18.09
N ASN A 180 46.82 -14.78 17.31
CA ASN A 180 46.91 -14.87 15.86
C ASN A 180 46.57 -13.56 15.15
N GLY A 181 46.14 -12.53 15.88
CA GLY A 181 45.74 -11.23 15.34
C GLY A 181 44.32 -11.21 14.76
N GLU A 182 43.52 -12.24 15.03
CA GLU A 182 42.08 -12.17 14.78
C GLU A 182 41.41 -11.31 15.85
N LEU A 183 40.38 -10.57 15.44
CA LEU A 183 39.55 -9.77 16.32
C LEU A 183 38.19 -10.44 16.45
N TRP A 184 37.78 -10.71 17.68
CA TRP A 184 36.48 -11.24 18.02
C TRP A 184 35.66 -10.17 18.73
N LEU A 185 34.44 -9.97 18.25
CA LEU A 185 33.47 -9.03 18.77
C LEU A 185 32.22 -9.80 19.22
N ALA A 186 31.76 -9.57 20.45
CA ALA A 186 30.45 -10.04 20.88
C ALA A 186 29.40 -8.96 20.68
N THR A 187 28.27 -9.39 20.14
CA THR A 187 27.02 -8.63 20.13
C THR A 187 26.01 -9.27 21.09
N ASP A 188 24.81 -8.70 21.20
CA ASP A 188 23.71 -9.31 21.94
C ASP A 188 23.28 -10.68 21.39
N GLU A 189 23.48 -10.94 20.10
CA GLU A 189 22.96 -12.15 19.42
C GLU A 189 24.05 -13.06 18.85
N ALA A 190 25.25 -12.54 18.59
CA ALA A 190 26.27 -13.25 17.81
C ALA A 190 27.71 -12.86 18.18
N LEU A 191 28.65 -13.78 17.94
CA LEU A 191 30.09 -13.53 17.87
C LEU A 191 30.51 -13.27 16.43
N LEU A 192 31.28 -12.21 16.21
CA LEU A 192 31.75 -11.78 14.89
C LEU A 192 33.28 -11.82 14.88
N SER A 193 33.88 -12.55 13.95
CA SER A 193 35.33 -12.61 13.78
C SER A 193 35.80 -11.79 12.58
N HIS A 194 36.95 -11.16 12.74
CA HIS A 194 37.61 -10.35 11.72
C HIS A 194 39.10 -10.70 11.64
N ASP A 195 39.64 -10.69 10.43
CA ASP A 195 41.07 -10.85 10.20
C ASP A 195 41.85 -9.59 10.62
N ARG A 196 43.19 -9.62 10.54
CA ARG A 196 44.07 -8.47 10.87
C ARG A 196 43.81 -7.20 10.06
N SER A 197 43.16 -7.32 8.90
CA SER A 197 42.82 -6.18 8.04
C SER A 197 41.49 -5.53 8.42
N GLY A 198 40.66 -6.23 9.21
CA GLY A 198 39.29 -5.85 9.55
C GLY A 198 38.25 -6.43 8.60
N ARG A 199 38.61 -7.42 7.78
CA ARG A 199 37.64 -8.14 6.95
C ARG A 199 36.90 -9.15 7.82
N ALA A 200 35.57 -9.14 7.75
CA ALA A 200 34.74 -10.13 8.40
C ALA A 200 35.05 -11.54 7.88
N LEU A 201 35.26 -12.48 8.80
CA LEU A 201 35.55 -13.88 8.51
C LEU A 201 34.33 -14.77 8.77
N GLN A 202 33.74 -14.66 9.97
CA GLN A 202 32.64 -15.51 10.42
C GLN A 202 31.68 -14.76 11.34
N ALA A 203 30.43 -15.18 11.35
CA ALA A 203 29.43 -14.82 12.34
C ALA A 203 28.84 -16.10 12.94
N LEU A 204 28.89 -16.23 14.26
CA LEU A 204 28.38 -17.38 15.02
C LEU A 204 27.26 -16.90 15.93
N SER A 205 26.08 -17.52 15.85
CA SER A 205 24.97 -17.19 16.76
C SER A 205 25.29 -17.63 18.18
N LEU A 206 25.04 -16.76 19.17
CA LEU A 206 25.18 -17.09 20.59
C LEU A 206 24.19 -18.19 21.00
N GLU A 207 22.97 -18.18 20.45
CA GLU A 207 21.97 -19.24 20.66
C GLU A 207 22.48 -20.59 20.15
N ALA A 208 23.12 -20.60 18.97
CA ALA A 208 23.71 -21.83 18.42
C ALA A 208 24.87 -22.36 19.26
N LEU A 209 25.56 -21.48 19.99
CA LEU A 209 26.64 -21.82 20.93
C LEU A 209 26.13 -22.19 22.33
N ALA A 210 24.80 -22.24 22.53
CA ALA A 210 24.14 -22.44 23.83
C ALA A 210 24.50 -21.34 24.87
N VAL A 211 24.52 -20.10 24.42
CA VAL A 211 24.76 -18.91 25.24
C VAL A 211 23.52 -18.03 25.23
N ASP A 212 22.69 -18.19 26.26
CA ASP A 212 21.38 -17.51 26.38
C ASP A 212 21.44 -16.17 27.13
N SER A 213 22.64 -15.73 27.50
CA SER A 213 22.88 -14.58 28.39
C SER A 213 23.82 -13.57 27.75
N PRO A 214 23.62 -12.26 27.97
CA PRO A 214 24.41 -11.21 27.33
C PRO A 214 25.87 -11.31 27.75
N VAL A 215 26.77 -11.27 26.77
CA VAL A 215 28.22 -11.32 26.99
C VAL A 215 28.71 -9.97 27.51
N VAL A 216 29.51 -9.98 28.57
CA VAL A 216 30.07 -8.80 29.23
C VAL A 216 31.57 -8.66 28.98
N ALA A 217 32.30 -9.79 28.92
CA ALA A 217 33.73 -9.78 28.68
C ALA A 217 34.14 -10.99 27.83
N LEU A 218 35.23 -10.82 27.08
CA LEU A 218 35.80 -11.81 26.19
C LEU A 218 37.33 -11.81 26.35
N THR A 219 37.96 -12.98 26.27
CA THR A 219 39.40 -13.07 26.00
C THR A 219 39.69 -14.18 25.00
N GLY A 220 40.68 -13.95 24.14
CA GLY A 220 41.19 -14.95 23.20
C GLY A 220 42.02 -16.02 23.91
N GLY A 221 41.74 -17.29 23.61
CA GLY A 221 42.51 -18.45 24.06
C GLY A 221 43.60 -18.86 23.05
N ARG A 222 43.79 -20.17 22.89
CA ARG A 222 44.53 -20.76 21.76
C ARG A 222 43.69 -20.70 20.48
N GLU A 223 44.25 -21.12 19.35
CA GLU A 223 43.52 -21.16 18.07
C GLU A 223 42.15 -21.84 18.24
N GLY A 224 41.08 -21.19 17.80
CA GLY A 224 39.71 -21.72 17.89
C GLY A 224 39.10 -21.73 19.29
N GLN A 225 39.75 -21.17 20.32
CA GLN A 225 39.22 -21.12 21.68
C GLN A 225 38.94 -19.69 22.16
N LEU A 226 37.78 -19.50 22.79
CA LEU A 226 37.40 -18.25 23.45
C LEU A 226 36.92 -18.51 24.88
N TRP A 227 37.17 -17.53 25.74
CA TRP A 227 36.64 -17.48 27.08
C TRP A 227 35.69 -16.30 27.18
N MET A 228 34.47 -16.57 27.66
CA MET A 228 33.40 -15.58 27.69
C MET A 228 32.84 -15.45 29.10
N LEU A 229 32.53 -14.22 29.47
CA LEU A 229 31.77 -13.91 30.67
C LEU A 229 30.38 -13.44 30.25
N SER A 230 29.34 -14.15 30.64
CA SER A 230 27.95 -13.75 30.40
C SER A 230 27.24 -13.40 31.70
N GLU A 231 26.28 -12.48 31.64
CA GLU A 231 25.51 -12.02 32.81
C GLU A 231 24.20 -12.81 32.95
N ALA A 232 24.08 -13.57 34.04
CA ALA A 232 22.87 -14.27 34.40
C ALA A 232 21.84 -13.28 35.02
N GLY A 233 20.56 -13.58 34.87
CA GLY A 233 19.46 -12.68 35.28
C GLY A 233 19.37 -12.36 36.78
N ASP A 234 20.13 -13.04 37.63
CA ASP A 234 20.25 -12.80 39.07
C ASP A 234 21.42 -11.85 39.44
N GLY A 235 22.10 -11.28 38.45
CA GLY A 235 23.28 -10.43 38.63
C GLY A 235 24.58 -11.21 38.87
N THR A 236 24.53 -12.55 38.86
CA THR A 236 25.74 -13.37 38.77
C THR A 236 26.25 -13.41 37.34
N ARG A 237 27.53 -13.73 37.18
CA ARG A 237 28.15 -13.91 35.88
C ARG A 237 28.69 -15.31 35.74
N LEU A 238 28.54 -15.86 34.54
CA LEU A 238 28.92 -17.21 34.17
C LEU A 238 30.16 -17.15 33.28
N LEU A 239 31.22 -17.84 33.69
CA LEU A 239 32.38 -18.09 32.83
C LEU A 239 32.10 -19.31 31.96
N GLN A 240 32.27 -19.14 30.66
CA GLN A 240 32.10 -20.18 29.66
C GLN A 240 33.38 -20.33 28.83
N HIS A 241 33.76 -21.59 28.56
CA HIS A 241 34.80 -21.96 27.61
C HIS A 241 34.15 -22.34 26.29
N CYS A 242 34.54 -21.69 25.20
CA CYS A 242 33.98 -21.93 23.88
C CYS A 242 35.04 -22.49 22.95
N VAL A 243 34.76 -23.66 22.38
CA VAL A 243 35.55 -24.26 21.31
C VAL A 243 34.79 -24.03 20.01
N LEU A 244 35.34 -23.14 19.19
CA LEU A 244 34.65 -22.60 18.01
C LEU A 244 34.52 -23.61 16.88
N GLU A 245 35.44 -24.58 16.77
CA GLU A 245 35.37 -25.68 15.80
C GLU A 245 34.19 -26.61 16.09
N ASP A 246 33.96 -26.91 17.37
CA ASP A 246 32.86 -27.76 17.82
C ASP A 246 31.52 -27.01 17.89
N GLY A 247 31.55 -25.67 17.74
CA GLY A 247 30.36 -24.83 17.83
C GLY A 247 29.65 -24.94 19.18
N SER A 248 30.38 -25.14 20.28
CA SER A 248 29.79 -25.29 21.61
C SER A 248 30.55 -24.52 22.69
N CYS A 249 29.79 -24.01 23.66
CA CYS A 249 30.31 -23.39 24.87
C CYS A 249 29.94 -24.22 26.10
N ARG A 250 30.91 -24.46 26.97
CA ARG A 250 30.74 -25.15 28.26
C ARG A 250 30.88 -24.16 29.41
N ALA A 251 29.87 -24.12 30.27
CA ALA A 251 29.93 -23.39 31.54
C ALA A 251 30.94 -24.03 32.50
N LEU A 252 31.80 -23.22 33.13
CA LEU A 252 32.79 -23.70 34.09
C LEU A 252 32.50 -23.26 35.52
N LEU A 253 32.23 -21.97 35.73
CA LEU A 253 31.99 -21.42 37.06
C LEU A 253 31.07 -20.19 36.99
N SER A 254 30.31 -19.97 38.05
CA SER A 254 29.43 -18.80 38.21
C SER A 254 29.76 -18.04 39.50
N GLY A 255 29.53 -16.74 39.52
CA GLY A 255 29.73 -15.92 40.71
C GLY A 255 29.76 -14.42 40.43
N THR A 256 30.31 -13.64 41.37
CA THR A 256 30.50 -12.18 41.27
C THR A 256 31.74 -11.81 40.47
N LEU A 257 31.82 -12.31 39.25
CA LEU A 257 32.96 -12.20 38.36
C LEU A 257 33.01 -10.82 37.70
N LEU A 258 34.17 -10.19 37.63
CA LEU A 258 34.30 -8.81 37.13
C LEU A 258 34.90 -8.75 35.72
N THR A 259 36.05 -9.37 35.53
CA THR A 259 36.77 -9.42 34.25
C THR A 259 37.68 -10.65 34.22
N LEU A 260 38.25 -10.94 33.06
CA LEU A 260 39.12 -12.09 32.84
C LEU A 260 40.24 -11.76 31.84
N HIS A 261 41.36 -12.49 31.93
CA HIS A 261 42.50 -12.34 31.03
C HIS A 261 43.24 -13.66 30.85
N TRP A 262 43.52 -14.02 29.60
CA TRP A 262 44.22 -15.27 29.26
C TRP A 262 45.74 -15.11 29.21
N LEU A 263 46.46 -16.07 29.79
CA LEU A 263 47.92 -16.19 29.74
C LEU A 263 48.33 -17.25 28.71
N PRO A 264 48.58 -16.88 27.44
CA PRO A 264 48.78 -17.85 26.36
C PRO A 264 49.98 -18.77 26.58
N ARG A 265 51.07 -18.25 27.15
CA ARG A 265 52.29 -19.04 27.40
C ARG A 265 52.11 -20.10 28.48
N GLN A 266 51.22 -19.86 29.44
CA GLN A 266 51.05 -20.70 30.63
C GLN A 266 49.78 -21.56 30.57
N ALA A 267 48.95 -21.37 29.54
CA ALA A 267 47.62 -21.96 29.39
C ALA A 267 46.75 -21.78 30.65
N GLN A 268 46.74 -20.55 31.18
CA GLN A 268 46.08 -20.20 32.43
C GLN A 268 45.18 -18.99 32.23
N LEU A 269 44.08 -18.95 32.98
CA LEU A 269 43.12 -17.86 32.97
C LEU A 269 43.19 -17.12 34.31
N ILE A 270 43.38 -15.80 34.26
CA ILE A 270 43.23 -14.93 35.42
C ILE A 270 41.80 -14.42 35.43
N LEU A 271 41.14 -14.51 36.57
CA LEU A 271 39.77 -14.07 36.80
C LEU A 271 39.75 -13.10 37.98
N ALA A 272 39.22 -11.90 37.78
CA ALA A 272 38.91 -11.00 38.88
C ALA A 272 37.47 -11.21 39.33
N HIS A 273 37.25 -11.23 40.63
CA HIS A 273 35.92 -11.24 41.23
C HIS A 273 35.85 -10.21 42.36
N SER A 274 34.66 -9.95 42.90
CA SER A 274 34.44 -8.89 43.90
C SER A 274 35.27 -9.00 45.19
N GLY A 275 35.88 -10.16 45.46
CA GLY A 275 36.64 -10.43 46.69
C GLY A 275 38.07 -10.89 46.47
N GLY A 276 38.60 -10.83 45.24
CA GLY A 276 39.90 -11.41 44.95
C GLY A 276 40.26 -11.55 43.48
N LEU A 277 41.45 -12.11 43.28
CA LEU A 277 41.90 -12.66 42.01
C LEU A 277 41.96 -14.18 42.13
N GLN A 278 41.64 -14.87 41.04
CA GLN A 278 41.77 -16.32 40.91
C GLN A 278 42.60 -16.63 39.66
N LEU A 279 43.45 -17.65 39.78
CA LEU A 279 44.23 -18.21 38.69
C LEU A 279 43.69 -19.62 38.42
N LEU A 280 43.23 -19.84 37.20
CA LEU A 280 42.61 -21.08 36.75
C LEU A 280 43.45 -21.74 35.66
N ASP A 281 43.35 -23.05 35.53
CA ASP A 281 43.86 -23.76 34.35
C ASP A 281 42.88 -23.68 33.16
N GLU A 282 43.25 -24.28 32.02
CA GLU A 282 42.41 -24.36 30.82
C GLU A 282 41.07 -25.11 31.06
N GLY A 283 41.01 -26.00 32.06
CA GLY A 283 39.80 -26.72 32.44
C GLY A 283 38.92 -25.99 33.47
N GLY A 284 39.33 -24.81 33.94
CA GLY A 284 38.66 -24.05 34.99
C GLY A 284 38.95 -24.50 36.42
N GLN A 285 39.96 -25.35 36.65
CA GLN A 285 40.38 -25.71 38.01
C GLN A 285 41.18 -24.58 38.65
N LEU A 286 40.91 -24.33 39.93
CA LEU A 286 41.62 -23.31 40.71
C LEU A 286 43.06 -23.75 41.01
N LEU A 287 44.02 -22.95 40.54
CA LEU A 287 45.45 -23.14 40.77
C LEU A 287 45.97 -22.28 41.92
N ALA A 288 45.51 -21.04 42.01
CA ALA A 288 45.88 -20.09 43.07
C ALA A 288 44.77 -19.04 43.24
N SER A 289 44.72 -18.42 44.42
CA SER A 289 43.82 -17.31 44.71
C SER A 289 44.52 -16.25 45.56
N SER A 290 44.04 -15.02 45.46
CA SER A 290 44.59 -13.87 46.17
C SER A 290 43.47 -12.99 46.72
N PRO A 291 43.54 -12.52 47.98
CA PRO A 291 42.54 -11.61 48.56
C PRO A 291 42.68 -10.16 48.07
N TYR A 292 43.35 -9.92 46.94
CA TYR A 292 43.52 -8.61 46.33
C TYR A 292 42.18 -7.93 46.07
N SER A 293 42.04 -6.66 46.41
CA SER A 293 40.79 -5.89 46.21
C SER A 293 40.83 -5.13 44.88
N PRO A 294 40.15 -5.64 43.81
CA PRO A 294 40.15 -4.98 42.52
C PRO A 294 39.33 -3.68 42.50
N ALA A 295 39.62 -2.81 41.54
CA ALA A 295 38.76 -1.68 41.20
C ALA A 295 37.36 -2.14 40.74
N ARG A 296 36.37 -1.24 40.69
CA ARG A 296 34.99 -1.58 40.27
C ARG A 296 34.91 -2.16 38.86
N ASN A 297 35.69 -1.60 37.94
CA ASN A 297 35.85 -2.08 36.57
C ASN A 297 37.32 -2.44 36.38
N PRO A 298 37.76 -3.63 36.84
CA PRO A 298 39.15 -4.00 36.75
C PRO A 298 39.55 -4.22 35.29
N GLY A 299 40.67 -3.65 34.88
CA GLY A 299 41.38 -4.03 33.66
C GLY A 299 42.51 -4.98 34.03
N LEU A 300 42.65 -6.12 33.35
CA LEU A 300 43.74 -7.07 33.59
C LEU A 300 44.59 -7.19 32.34
N LEU A 301 45.90 -7.05 32.51
CA LEU A 301 46.86 -7.29 31.42
C LEU A 301 48.13 -7.90 31.97
N ALA A 302 48.51 -9.06 31.46
CA ALA A 302 49.77 -9.69 31.81
C ALA A 302 50.82 -9.45 30.72
N VAL A 303 51.94 -8.81 31.09
CA VAL A 303 53.03 -8.50 30.17
C VAL A 303 54.37 -8.74 30.86
N GLU A 304 55.31 -9.35 30.14
CA GLU A 304 56.70 -9.52 30.61
C GLU A 304 56.83 -10.20 31.99
N GLY A 305 55.87 -11.06 32.34
CA GLY A 305 55.87 -11.76 33.63
C GLY A 305 55.30 -10.93 34.80
N LEU A 306 54.68 -9.79 34.52
CA LEU A 306 53.99 -8.95 35.50
C LEU A 306 52.49 -8.90 35.16
N LEU A 307 51.64 -8.82 36.19
CA LEU A 307 50.21 -8.58 36.05
C LEU A 307 49.89 -7.14 36.41
N PHE A 308 49.35 -6.38 35.46
CA PHE A 308 48.90 -5.02 35.67
C PHE A 308 47.40 -4.99 35.89
N THR A 309 46.96 -4.20 36.85
CA THR A 309 45.55 -3.89 37.10
C THR A 309 45.39 -2.42 37.47
N ASN A 310 44.26 -1.82 37.15
CA ASN A 310 43.96 -0.46 37.62
C ASN A 310 43.80 -0.42 39.14
N ALA A 311 44.33 0.63 39.75
CA ALA A 311 44.17 0.85 41.18
C ALA A 311 42.71 1.22 41.51
N PRO A 312 42.19 0.78 42.67
CA PRO A 312 40.85 1.15 43.12
C PRO A 312 40.73 2.66 43.39
N GLU A 313 41.85 3.32 43.72
CA GLU A 313 41.94 4.75 44.03
C GLU A 313 43.10 5.39 43.28
N GLY A 314 42.87 6.60 42.75
CA GLY A 314 43.87 7.42 42.08
C GLY A 314 44.18 7.02 40.63
N PRO A 315 44.91 7.88 39.90
CA PRO A 315 45.35 7.59 38.53
C PRO A 315 46.60 6.68 38.53
N ALA A 316 46.46 5.44 39.00
CA ALA A 316 47.59 4.52 39.14
C ALA A 316 47.26 3.10 38.67
N LEU A 317 48.30 2.35 38.29
CA LEU A 317 48.21 0.93 37.98
C LEU A 317 48.99 0.14 39.04
N ASN A 318 48.35 -0.88 39.62
CA ASN A 318 49.01 -1.81 40.52
C ASN A 318 49.73 -2.89 39.71
N VAL A 319 50.95 -3.20 40.14
CA VAL A 319 51.80 -4.24 39.57
C VAL A 319 51.81 -5.42 40.51
N LEU A 320 51.31 -6.56 40.04
CA LEU A 320 51.11 -7.78 40.80
C LEU A 320 51.94 -8.93 40.23
N ARG A 321 52.24 -9.92 41.07
CA ARG A 321 52.89 -11.17 40.65
C ARG A 321 51.88 -12.14 40.03
N PRO A 322 52.11 -12.65 38.81
CA PRO A 322 51.24 -13.65 38.19
C PRO A 322 51.61 -15.09 38.57
N GLU A 323 52.76 -15.33 39.23
CA GLU A 323 53.21 -16.70 39.53
C GLU A 323 52.38 -17.36 40.62
N ARG A 324 52.07 -18.65 40.46
CA ARG A 324 51.23 -19.44 41.39
C ARG A 324 51.60 -19.31 42.86
N ALA A 325 52.90 -19.34 43.19
CA ALA A 325 53.36 -19.32 44.58
C ALA A 325 53.13 -17.99 45.31
N HIS A 326 53.00 -16.90 44.55
CA HIS A 326 52.91 -15.53 45.06
C HIS A 326 51.80 -14.74 44.35
N PHE A 327 50.78 -15.45 43.89
CA PHE A 327 49.80 -14.91 42.96
C PHE A 327 49.04 -13.74 43.60
N GLY A 328 49.00 -12.61 42.88
CA GLY A 328 48.32 -11.40 43.31
C GLY A 328 49.03 -10.60 44.42
N GLU A 329 50.24 -11.01 44.84
CA GLU A 329 51.07 -10.16 45.70
C GLU A 329 51.44 -8.87 44.95
N GLN A 330 51.21 -7.73 45.59
CA GLN A 330 51.55 -6.43 45.02
C GLN A 330 53.05 -6.19 45.15
N LEU A 331 53.69 -5.93 44.01
CA LEU A 331 55.11 -5.57 43.92
C LEU A 331 55.29 -4.05 44.00
N ASP A 332 54.45 -3.33 43.25
CA ASP A 332 54.61 -1.90 43.05
C ASP A 332 53.27 -1.24 42.68
N GLN A 333 53.25 0.08 42.68
CA GLN A 333 52.17 0.90 42.16
C GLN A 333 52.75 2.02 41.29
N LEU A 334 52.34 2.01 40.01
CA LEU A 334 52.80 2.96 39.02
C LEU A 334 51.80 4.12 38.92
N LEU A 335 52.24 5.31 39.33
CA LEU A 335 51.46 6.52 39.16
C LEU A 335 51.47 6.95 37.69
N VAL A 336 50.29 7.04 37.07
CA VAL A 336 50.13 7.37 35.66
C VAL A 336 49.83 8.87 35.54
N LEU A 337 50.85 9.64 35.14
CA LEU A 337 50.76 11.10 35.02
C LEU A 337 50.86 11.55 33.57
N PRO A 338 49.90 12.35 33.06
CA PRO A 338 50.02 12.95 31.73
C PRO A 338 51.30 13.76 31.56
N HIS A 339 51.71 13.98 30.30
CA HIS A 339 52.89 14.80 29.98
C HIS A 339 52.82 16.23 30.58
N ASP A 340 51.63 16.81 30.61
CA ASP A 340 51.38 18.15 31.16
C ASP A 340 51.35 18.19 32.71
N GLY A 341 51.59 17.06 33.37
CA GLY A 341 51.55 16.91 34.82
C GLY A 341 50.17 16.55 35.38
N LEU A 342 50.08 16.48 36.72
CA LEU A 342 48.87 16.14 37.45
C LEU A 342 47.85 17.28 37.36
N ARG A 343 46.83 17.15 36.51
CA ARG A 343 45.65 18.00 36.57
C ARG A 343 44.78 17.54 37.74
N ALA A 344 44.34 18.48 38.59
CA ALA A 344 43.58 18.18 39.81
C ALA A 344 42.25 17.42 39.58
N GLU A 345 41.82 17.30 38.34
CA GLU A 345 40.55 16.69 37.93
C GLU A 345 40.66 15.18 37.64
N LEU A 346 41.86 14.63 37.41
CA LEU A 346 42.05 13.22 37.04
C LEU A 346 42.04 12.32 38.28
N ALA A 347 41.11 11.37 38.34
CA ALA A 347 40.82 10.61 39.57
C ALA A 347 41.04 9.10 39.45
N SER A 348 40.95 8.53 38.25
CA SER A 348 41.03 7.08 38.09
C SER A 348 41.57 6.64 36.73
N THR A 349 42.25 5.50 36.72
CA THR A 349 42.63 4.77 35.50
C THR A 349 41.50 3.83 35.06
N GLY A 350 41.09 3.95 33.81
CA GLY A 350 40.15 3.08 33.13
C GLY A 350 40.84 1.95 32.36
N PRO A 351 40.27 1.53 31.21
CA PRO A 351 40.88 0.50 30.35
C PRO A 351 42.26 0.90 29.83
N PHE A 352 43.13 -0.08 29.70
CA PHE A 352 44.50 0.09 29.20
C PHE A 352 44.97 -1.10 28.38
N ALA A 353 45.92 -0.86 27.50
CA ALA A 353 46.56 -1.89 26.67
C ALA A 353 48.02 -1.54 26.42
N ARG A 354 48.80 -2.54 26.00
CA ARG A 354 50.17 -2.35 25.49
C ARG A 354 50.23 -2.75 24.03
N VAL A 355 50.79 -1.88 23.20
CA VAL A 355 51.02 -2.13 21.77
C VAL A 355 52.46 -1.74 21.44
N ALA A 356 53.22 -2.69 20.90
CA ALA A 356 54.67 -2.58 20.77
C ALA A 356 55.30 -2.17 22.11
N ASP A 357 56.08 -1.09 22.13
CA ASP A 357 56.73 -0.55 23.33
C ASP A 357 55.92 0.55 24.02
N GLY A 358 54.72 0.85 23.52
CA GLY A 358 53.85 1.90 24.03
C GLY A 358 52.71 1.37 24.89
N TRP A 359 52.44 2.08 25.98
CA TRP A 359 51.27 1.89 26.83
C TRP A 359 50.18 2.89 26.48
N TRP A 360 48.94 2.42 26.53
CA TRP A 360 47.75 3.20 26.25
C TRP A 360 46.85 3.10 27.46
N VAL A 361 46.58 4.23 28.10
CA VAL A 361 45.82 4.27 29.35
C VAL A 361 44.74 5.33 29.26
N THR A 362 43.52 4.93 29.62
CA THR A 362 42.42 5.87 29.75
C THR A 362 42.46 6.49 31.15
N LEU A 363 42.47 7.81 31.23
CA LEU A 363 42.37 8.56 32.49
C LEU A 363 41.01 9.24 32.54
N SER A 364 40.28 9.01 33.63
CA SER A 364 38.93 9.57 33.85
C SER A 364 38.95 10.64 34.92
N GLN A 365 38.13 11.68 34.73
CA GLN A 365 37.94 12.71 35.75
C GLN A 365 37.13 12.21 36.95
N SER A 366 37.21 12.91 38.08
CA SER A 366 36.52 12.56 39.35
C SER A 366 35.00 12.51 39.24
N ASP A 367 34.42 13.30 38.34
CA ASP A 367 32.99 13.31 38.03
C ASP A 367 32.58 12.23 36.99
N GLY A 368 33.55 11.51 36.42
CA GLY A 368 33.36 10.52 35.37
C GLY A 368 32.84 11.09 34.04
N SER A 369 32.82 12.42 33.87
CA SER A 369 32.19 13.09 32.73
C SER A 369 33.10 13.14 31.49
N ALA A 370 34.42 13.22 31.72
CA ALA A 370 35.43 13.25 30.68
C ALA A 370 36.43 12.09 30.84
N GLN A 371 36.72 11.44 29.73
CA GLN A 371 37.76 10.43 29.60
C GLN A 371 38.77 10.90 28.55
N GLU A 372 40.05 10.84 28.91
CA GLU A 372 41.15 11.14 28.01
C GLU A 372 41.98 9.87 27.80
N LEU A 373 42.36 9.60 26.56
CA LEU A 373 43.26 8.49 26.22
C LEU A 373 44.68 9.03 26.11
N HIS A 374 45.60 8.51 26.91
CA HIS A 374 46.99 8.94 26.97
C HIS A 374 47.94 7.82 26.56
N ARG A 375 49.05 8.20 25.94
CA ARG A 375 50.13 7.28 25.54
C ARG A 375 51.35 7.47 26.45
N PHE A 376 52.00 6.37 26.77
CA PHE A 376 53.22 6.32 27.56
C PHE A 376 54.24 5.40 26.89
N ASP A 377 55.53 5.67 27.08
CA ASP A 377 56.58 4.76 26.66
C ASP A 377 56.78 3.61 27.67
N SER A 378 57.72 2.71 27.38
CA SER A 378 58.07 1.59 28.26
C SER A 378 58.61 2.00 29.63
N GLN A 379 59.03 3.25 29.79
CA GLN A 379 59.48 3.85 31.05
C GLN A 379 58.38 4.65 31.75
N TRP A 380 57.12 4.54 31.31
CA TRP A 380 55.96 5.28 31.82
C TRP A 380 56.06 6.80 31.66
N ARG A 381 56.89 7.29 30.72
CA ARG A 381 56.92 8.71 30.38
C ARG A 381 55.76 9.04 29.44
N GLY A 382 55.00 10.07 29.77
CA GLY A 382 53.89 10.55 28.94
C GLY A 382 54.36 11.04 27.58
N LEU A 383 53.82 10.42 26.52
CA LEU A 383 54.04 10.77 25.11
C LEU A 383 52.98 11.75 24.57
N GLY A 384 51.87 11.92 25.29
CA GLY A 384 50.80 12.87 24.96
C GLY A 384 49.41 12.23 24.92
N ALA A 385 48.39 13.09 24.85
CA ALA A 385 46.99 12.69 24.71
C ALA A 385 46.66 12.34 23.25
N VAL A 386 45.77 11.36 23.07
CA VAL A 386 45.22 10.96 21.78
C VAL A 386 43.89 11.68 21.58
N THR A 387 43.72 12.30 20.42
CA THR A 387 42.48 13.00 20.07
C THR A 387 41.36 12.00 19.87
N LEU A 388 40.42 11.96 20.81
CA LEU A 388 39.16 11.23 20.68
C LEU A 388 38.08 12.13 20.06
N PRO A 389 37.15 11.59 19.26
CA PRO A 389 35.97 12.31 18.83
C PRO A 389 35.13 12.81 20.03
N ALA A 390 34.39 13.89 19.83
CA ALA A 390 33.59 14.49 20.90
C ALA A 390 32.60 13.48 21.51
N ALA A 391 32.56 13.46 22.84
CA ALA A 391 31.68 12.61 23.65
C ALA A 391 31.89 11.09 23.49
N THR A 392 33.01 10.63 22.94
CA THR A 392 33.38 9.20 22.94
C THR A 392 33.59 8.72 24.38
N ARG A 393 33.01 7.57 24.71
CA ARG A 393 33.26 6.87 25.98
C ARG A 393 34.11 5.65 25.71
N VAL A 394 35.24 5.53 26.39
CA VAL A 394 36.18 4.42 26.22
C VAL A 394 35.76 3.30 27.16
N ASP A 395 35.06 2.31 26.61
CA ASP A 395 34.64 1.11 27.35
C ASP A 395 35.74 0.03 27.33
N ALA A 396 36.51 -0.06 26.24
CA ALA A 396 37.69 -0.93 26.15
C ALA A 396 38.81 -0.34 25.27
N VAL A 397 40.05 -0.69 25.61
CA VAL A 397 41.24 -0.42 24.78
C VAL A 397 41.93 -1.76 24.53
N LEU A 398 42.16 -2.10 23.26
CA LEU A 398 42.63 -3.42 22.85
C LEU A 398 43.82 -3.29 21.91
N ALA A 399 44.81 -4.16 22.10
CA ALA A 399 45.90 -4.35 21.16
C ALA A 399 45.42 -5.21 19.98
N TRP A 400 45.63 -4.77 18.75
CA TRP A 400 45.28 -5.54 17.56
C TRP A 400 46.39 -5.49 16.53
N GLY A 401 47.35 -6.40 16.69
CA GLY A 401 48.61 -6.37 15.94
C GLY A 401 49.43 -5.14 16.30
N ASP A 402 49.74 -4.31 15.31
CA ASP A 402 50.47 -3.03 15.44
C ASP A 402 49.52 -1.83 15.65
N ARG A 403 48.24 -2.08 15.90
CA ARG A 403 47.19 -1.05 16.04
C ARG A 403 46.53 -1.12 17.40
N VAL A 404 45.91 -0.02 17.77
CA VAL A 404 45.05 0.08 18.95
C VAL A 404 43.61 0.25 18.52
N LEU A 405 42.74 -0.55 19.10
CA LEU A 405 41.30 -0.41 19.01
C LEU A 405 40.77 0.23 20.28
N VAL A 406 39.98 1.29 20.11
CA VAL A 406 39.25 1.95 21.18
C VAL A 406 37.77 1.69 20.92
N ALA A 407 37.13 0.96 21.83
CA ALA A 407 35.73 0.57 21.70
C ALA A 407 34.84 1.47 22.56
N ASP A 408 33.81 2.01 21.90
CA ASP A 408 32.65 2.68 22.51
C ASP A 408 31.44 1.79 22.24
N PHE A 409 31.11 0.92 23.20
CA PHE A 409 30.03 -0.06 23.07
C PHE A 409 28.66 0.61 23.16
N ARG A 410 28.57 1.83 23.71
CA ARG A 410 27.30 2.58 23.77
C ARG A 410 26.88 3.12 22.42
N ARG A 411 27.84 3.44 21.56
CA ARG A 411 27.63 3.96 20.20
C ARG A 411 27.95 2.94 19.11
N ASP A 412 28.39 1.74 19.49
CA ASP A 412 28.87 0.69 18.58
C ASP A 412 30.00 1.15 17.66
N HIS A 413 30.87 2.02 18.18
CA HIS A 413 31.99 2.57 17.43
C HIS A 413 33.28 1.88 17.84
N LEU A 414 34.01 1.38 16.84
CA LEU A 414 35.35 0.83 16.99
C LEU A 414 36.34 1.76 16.29
N LEU A 415 36.96 2.63 17.07
CA LEU A 415 37.95 3.58 16.57
C LEU A 415 39.31 2.87 16.46
N ARG A 416 40.03 3.15 15.38
CA ARG A 416 41.34 2.57 15.11
C ARG A 416 42.40 3.64 15.20
N TYR A 417 43.51 3.32 15.86
CA TYR A 417 44.70 4.17 15.92
C TYR A 417 45.95 3.38 15.56
N SER A 418 46.93 4.06 14.97
CA SER A 418 48.27 3.50 14.83
C SER A 418 48.94 3.36 16.19
N ALA A 419 50.00 2.56 16.31
CA ALA A 419 50.83 2.49 17.52
C ALA A 419 51.34 3.87 17.99
N ASN A 420 51.43 4.84 17.06
CA ASN A 420 51.89 6.21 17.29
C ASN A 420 50.80 7.20 17.71
N GLY A 421 49.54 6.78 17.87
CA GLY A 421 48.47 7.71 18.27
C GLY A 421 47.73 8.37 17.10
N GLU A 422 48.08 8.07 15.86
CA GLU A 422 47.42 8.68 14.70
C GLU A 422 46.07 7.99 14.44
N PRO A 423 44.98 8.75 14.23
CA PRO A 423 43.67 8.18 13.93
C PRO A 423 43.67 7.52 12.55
N LEU A 424 43.15 6.30 12.49
CA LEU A 424 42.93 5.54 11.26
C LEU A 424 41.42 5.48 10.97
N ALA A 425 41.06 5.02 9.77
CA ALA A 425 39.66 4.76 9.42
C ALA A 425 39.03 3.79 10.45
N PRO A 426 37.89 4.15 11.08
CA PRO A 426 37.19 3.29 12.03
C PRO A 426 36.87 1.92 11.44
N LEU A 427 36.78 0.90 12.29
CA LEU A 427 36.40 -0.45 11.85
C LEU A 427 34.88 -0.48 11.64
N ALA A 428 34.46 -0.61 10.38
CA ALA A 428 33.06 -0.84 10.05
C ALA A 428 32.73 -2.33 10.20
N VAL A 429 31.83 -2.67 11.12
CA VAL A 429 31.34 -4.03 11.33
C VAL A 429 30.15 -4.27 10.38
N SER A 430 30.44 -4.59 9.12
CA SER A 430 29.42 -4.70 8.06
C SER A 430 28.33 -5.74 8.36
N ALA A 431 28.68 -6.84 9.04
CA ALA A 431 27.70 -7.85 9.46
C ALA A 431 26.67 -7.30 10.45
N LEU A 432 27.11 -6.47 11.40
CA LEU A 432 26.23 -5.81 12.37
C LEU A 432 25.34 -4.76 11.70
N GLN A 433 25.92 -3.94 10.82
CA GLN A 433 25.17 -2.92 10.07
C GLN A 433 24.10 -3.57 9.18
N THR A 434 24.47 -4.58 8.39
CA THR A 434 23.53 -5.32 7.53
C THR A 434 22.38 -5.93 8.36
N ARG A 435 22.67 -6.44 9.56
CA ARG A 435 21.64 -7.00 10.43
C ARG A 435 20.68 -5.94 10.98
N ARG A 436 21.20 -4.77 11.35
CA ARG A 436 20.38 -3.62 11.78
C ARG A 436 19.49 -3.13 10.65
N ASP A 437 20.06 -2.95 9.46
CA ASP A 437 19.33 -2.49 8.28
C ASP A 437 18.19 -3.45 7.92
N ASP A 438 18.40 -4.77 8.00
CA ASP A 438 17.34 -5.77 7.77
C ASP A 438 16.21 -5.68 8.81
N LEU A 439 16.55 -5.49 10.09
CA LEU A 439 15.55 -5.31 11.15
C LEU A 439 14.75 -4.01 11.01
N GLU A 440 15.43 -2.90 10.71
CA GLU A 440 14.79 -1.61 10.43
C GLU A 440 13.91 -1.69 9.18
N GLN A 441 14.39 -2.35 8.12
CA GLN A 441 13.62 -2.53 6.90
C GLN A 441 12.35 -3.36 7.16
N ARG A 442 12.44 -4.47 7.90
CA ARG A 442 11.25 -5.26 8.27
C ARG A 442 10.29 -4.48 9.16
N ALA A 443 10.81 -3.73 10.12
CA ALA A 443 10.00 -2.88 10.98
C ALA A 443 9.25 -1.82 10.18
N SER A 444 9.94 -1.14 9.26
CA SER A 444 9.34 -0.13 8.40
C SER A 444 8.30 -0.71 7.43
N GLN A 445 8.53 -1.91 6.90
CA GLN A 445 7.55 -2.61 6.07
C GLN A 445 6.28 -2.91 6.85
N ILE A 446 6.39 -3.54 8.02
CA ILE A 446 5.22 -3.91 8.82
C ILE A 446 4.46 -2.66 9.28
N GLU A 447 5.16 -1.60 9.71
CA GLU A 447 4.55 -0.30 10.01
C GLU A 447 3.77 0.24 8.80
N GLY A 448 4.38 0.16 7.61
CA GLY A 448 3.72 0.48 6.35
C GLY A 448 2.43 -0.31 6.17
N TRP A 449 2.47 -1.64 6.31
CA TRP A 449 1.27 -2.50 6.19
C TRP A 449 0.16 -2.09 7.16
N TRP A 450 0.48 -1.74 8.41
CA TRP A 450 -0.49 -1.23 9.38
C TRP A 450 -1.09 0.12 8.96
N GLN A 451 -0.26 1.04 8.45
CA GLN A 451 -0.72 2.34 7.95
C GLN A 451 -1.64 2.19 6.73
N TRP A 452 -1.25 1.38 5.75
CA TRP A 452 -2.05 1.09 4.55
C TRP A 452 -3.39 0.45 4.89
N SER A 453 -3.40 -0.51 5.81
CA SER A 453 -4.64 -1.19 6.25
C SER A 453 -5.62 -0.22 6.92
N ARG A 454 -5.12 0.68 7.78
CA ARG A 454 -5.94 1.73 8.42
C ARG A 454 -6.47 2.73 7.40
N ALA A 455 -5.61 3.21 6.50
CA ALA A 455 -5.98 4.15 5.45
C ALA A 455 -7.09 3.58 4.54
N LEU A 456 -6.96 2.31 4.15
CA LEU A 456 -7.96 1.63 3.33
C LEU A 456 -9.33 1.54 4.04
N LEU A 457 -9.35 1.17 5.32
CA LEU A 457 -10.61 1.08 6.08
C LEU A 457 -11.27 2.45 6.27
N LEU A 458 -10.49 3.50 6.52
CA LEU A 458 -10.99 4.87 6.62
C LEU A 458 -11.55 5.36 5.26
N ALA A 459 -10.86 5.06 4.16
CA ALA A 459 -11.36 5.36 2.81
C ALA A 459 -12.70 4.67 2.53
N VAL A 460 -12.83 3.38 2.88
CA VAL A 460 -14.09 2.63 2.77
C VAL A 460 -15.17 3.25 3.66
N ALA A 461 -14.84 3.64 4.89
CA ALA A 461 -15.78 4.25 5.82
C ALA A 461 -16.33 5.58 5.28
N LEU A 462 -15.46 6.45 4.76
CA LEU A 462 -15.83 7.74 4.17
C LEU A 462 -16.68 7.56 2.90
N LEU A 463 -16.29 6.64 2.02
CA LEU A 463 -17.03 6.35 0.79
C LEU A 463 -18.43 5.80 1.11
N ALA A 464 -18.54 4.89 2.07
CA ALA A 464 -19.82 4.35 2.52
C ALA A 464 -20.70 5.42 3.19
N ALA A 465 -20.13 6.31 4.01
CA ALA A 465 -20.86 7.43 4.61
C ALA A 465 -21.41 8.40 3.54
N GLY A 466 -20.57 8.77 2.56
CA GLY A 466 -20.94 9.65 1.46
C GLY A 466 -22.05 9.06 0.59
N LEU A 467 -21.93 7.79 0.21
CA LEU A 467 -22.98 7.08 -0.55
C LEU A 467 -24.26 6.91 0.29
N GLY A 468 -24.15 6.63 1.59
CA GLY A 468 -25.29 6.52 2.49
C GLY A 468 -26.05 7.85 2.60
N LEU A 469 -25.33 8.96 2.78
CA LEU A 469 -25.90 10.31 2.77
C LEU A 469 -26.61 10.60 1.45
N TRP A 470 -25.99 10.24 0.32
CA TRP A 470 -26.59 10.40 -1.00
C TRP A 470 -27.90 9.62 -1.15
N GLN A 471 -27.93 8.34 -0.76
CA GLN A 471 -29.14 7.52 -0.85
C GLN A 471 -30.24 8.00 0.09
N HIS A 472 -29.87 8.53 1.27
CA HIS A 472 -30.81 9.13 2.22
C HIS A 472 -31.46 10.40 1.65
N LEU A 473 -30.66 11.28 1.06
CA LEU A 473 -31.16 12.47 0.34
C LEU A 473 -32.06 12.05 -0.82
N ARG A 474 -31.65 11.04 -1.59
CA ARG A 474 -32.45 10.48 -2.69
C ARG A 474 -33.80 9.94 -2.23
N ALA A 475 -33.84 9.20 -1.13
CA ALA A 475 -35.08 8.70 -0.56
C ALA A 475 -36.03 9.85 -0.16
N ARG A 476 -35.51 10.88 0.52
CA ARG A 476 -36.27 12.06 0.94
C ARG A 476 -36.84 12.84 -0.24
N VAL A 477 -36.02 13.13 -1.25
CA VAL A 477 -36.46 13.89 -2.43
C VAL A 477 -37.52 13.11 -3.20
N LEU A 478 -37.29 11.82 -3.47
CA LEU A 478 -38.25 11.00 -4.22
C LEU A 478 -39.59 10.85 -3.48
N ALA A 479 -39.57 10.70 -2.15
CA ALA A 479 -40.79 10.66 -1.36
C ALA A 479 -41.58 11.98 -1.41
N GLN A 480 -40.90 13.13 -1.46
CA GLN A 480 -41.53 14.44 -1.56
C GLN A 480 -42.09 14.77 -2.96
N THR A 481 -41.57 14.15 -4.03
CA THR A 481 -41.97 14.44 -5.42
C THR A 481 -42.92 13.40 -6.01
N GLN A 482 -43.35 12.41 -5.23
CA GLN A 482 -44.33 11.42 -5.66
C GLN A 482 -45.70 12.07 -5.83
N LEU A 483 -46.19 12.07 -7.07
CA LEU A 483 -47.56 12.45 -7.43
C LEU A 483 -48.33 11.17 -7.77
N THR A 484 -49.45 10.95 -7.10
CA THR A 484 -50.30 9.74 -7.21
C THR A 484 -51.13 9.65 -8.48
N GLN A 485 -51.24 10.73 -9.25
CA GLN A 485 -52.09 10.78 -10.44
C GLN A 485 -51.34 10.27 -11.69
N ALA A 486 -51.98 9.36 -12.42
CA ALA A 486 -51.50 8.83 -13.69
C ALA A 486 -51.47 9.93 -14.76
N THR A 487 -50.44 9.91 -15.60
CA THR A 487 -50.30 10.85 -16.72
C THR A 487 -51.44 10.61 -17.71
N ALA A 488 -52.25 11.64 -17.98
CA ALA A 488 -53.28 11.56 -19.00
C ALA A 488 -52.65 11.38 -20.40
N PRO A 489 -53.27 10.58 -21.29
CA PRO A 489 -52.72 10.35 -22.63
C PRO A 489 -52.67 11.66 -23.43
N LEU A 490 -51.52 11.94 -24.04
CA LEU A 490 -51.35 13.04 -24.99
C LEU A 490 -52.21 12.79 -26.24
N ARG A 491 -53.34 13.50 -26.37
CA ARG A 491 -54.07 13.59 -27.64
C ARG A 491 -53.50 14.76 -28.45
N ALA A 492 -53.10 14.53 -29.70
CA ALA A 492 -52.50 15.52 -30.58
C ALA A 492 -53.43 16.73 -30.81
N PRO A 493 -53.05 17.94 -30.37
CA PRO A 493 -53.74 19.17 -30.74
C PRO A 493 -52.82 20.06 -31.61
N ASP A 494 -53.40 20.76 -32.58
CA ASP A 494 -52.68 21.72 -33.46
C ASP A 494 -52.10 22.95 -32.73
N SER A 495 -52.21 23.04 -31.39
CA SER A 495 -51.87 24.22 -30.57
C SER A 495 -50.76 24.00 -29.53
N MET A 496 -49.96 22.93 -29.63
CA MET A 496 -48.84 22.69 -28.71
C MET A 496 -47.57 23.42 -29.17
N LEU A 497 -47.11 24.38 -28.37
CA LEU A 497 -45.89 25.13 -28.64
C LEU A 497 -44.68 24.40 -28.03
N TRP A 498 -43.78 23.91 -28.87
CA TRP A 498 -42.53 23.25 -28.44
C TRP A 498 -41.37 24.24 -28.43
N LEU A 499 -40.61 24.27 -27.33
CA LEU A 499 -39.41 25.11 -27.27
C LEU A 499 -38.30 24.51 -28.16
N PRO A 500 -37.65 25.33 -29.00
CA PRO A 500 -36.54 24.86 -29.82
C PRO A 500 -35.28 24.63 -28.97
N VAL A 501 -34.41 23.75 -29.47
CA VAL A 501 -33.09 23.47 -28.89
C VAL A 501 -32.15 24.62 -29.23
N ASP A 502 -31.30 25.04 -28.29
CA ASP A 502 -30.32 26.10 -28.55
C ASP A 502 -29.30 25.63 -29.62
N PRO A 503 -29.21 26.31 -30.79
CA PRO A 503 -28.31 25.92 -31.88
C PRO A 503 -26.82 25.98 -31.49
N ARG A 504 -26.46 26.70 -30.42
CA ARG A 504 -25.09 26.85 -29.94
C ARG A 504 -24.64 25.72 -29.01
N ARG A 505 -25.56 24.85 -28.56
CA ARG A 505 -25.29 23.78 -27.58
C ARG A 505 -24.13 22.88 -27.98
N LEU A 506 -24.24 22.23 -29.14
CA LEU A 506 -23.25 21.25 -29.59
C LEU A 506 -21.87 21.88 -29.76
N ARG A 507 -21.82 23.07 -30.37
CA ARG A 507 -20.57 23.81 -30.60
C ARG A 507 -19.89 24.19 -29.28
N ARG A 508 -20.63 24.72 -28.30
CA ARG A 508 -20.07 25.11 -27.00
C ARG A 508 -19.58 23.92 -26.19
N LEU A 509 -20.33 22.82 -26.16
CA LEU A 509 -19.91 21.61 -25.44
C LEU A 509 -18.62 21.02 -26.03
N LEU A 510 -18.53 20.95 -27.36
CA LEU A 510 -17.33 20.48 -28.05
C LEU A 510 -16.12 21.42 -27.80
N GLN A 511 -16.32 22.73 -27.82
CA GLN A 511 -15.29 23.71 -27.47
C GLN A 511 -14.76 23.51 -26.05
N PHE A 512 -15.65 23.34 -25.06
CA PHE A 512 -15.22 23.10 -23.67
C PHE A 512 -14.49 21.76 -23.51
N THR A 513 -14.93 20.69 -24.16
CA THR A 513 -14.20 19.40 -24.13
C THR A 513 -12.80 19.52 -24.70
N LEU A 514 -12.64 20.22 -25.82
CA LEU A 514 -11.33 20.41 -26.45
C LEU A 514 -10.41 21.29 -25.60
N LEU A 515 -10.94 22.34 -24.96
CA LEU A 515 -10.19 23.18 -24.04
C LEU A 515 -9.69 22.39 -22.81
N LEU A 516 -10.55 21.55 -22.21
CA LEU A 516 -10.16 20.71 -21.08
C LEU A 516 -9.14 19.63 -21.46
N ALA A 517 -9.30 19.00 -22.62
CA ALA A 517 -8.32 18.04 -23.14
C ALA A 517 -6.97 18.72 -23.43
N GLY A 518 -6.99 19.92 -24.00
CA GLY A 518 -5.80 20.75 -24.21
C GLY A 518 -5.11 21.09 -22.89
N LEU A 519 -5.86 21.58 -21.89
CA LEU A 519 -5.34 21.88 -20.56
C LEU A 519 -4.74 20.66 -19.86
N ALA A 520 -5.35 19.48 -20.00
CA ALA A 520 -4.80 18.24 -19.47
C ALA A 520 -3.46 17.88 -20.12
N LEU A 521 -3.36 18.04 -21.45
CA LEU A 521 -2.14 17.75 -22.20
C LEU A 521 -1.01 18.75 -21.89
N THR A 522 -1.32 20.06 -21.86
CA THR A 522 -0.34 21.11 -21.54
C THR A 522 0.05 21.10 -20.07
N GLY A 523 -0.90 20.87 -19.16
CA GLY A 523 -0.63 20.77 -17.73
C GLY A 523 0.20 19.53 -17.39
N GLY A 524 -0.13 18.38 -17.99
CA GLY A 524 0.65 17.15 -17.82
C GLY A 524 2.09 17.27 -18.30
N THR A 525 2.32 17.92 -19.44
CA THR A 525 3.68 18.13 -19.98
C THR A 525 4.50 19.11 -19.15
N LEU A 526 3.91 20.23 -18.70
CA LEU A 526 4.58 21.20 -17.83
C LEU A 526 4.93 20.63 -16.46
N LEU A 527 4.01 19.89 -15.84
CA LEU A 527 4.22 19.33 -14.50
C LEU A 527 5.19 18.13 -14.51
N ALA A 528 5.24 17.36 -15.60
CA ALA A 528 6.25 16.32 -15.78
C ALA A 528 7.68 16.92 -15.85
N GLY A 529 7.83 18.13 -16.37
CA GLY A 529 9.11 18.86 -16.38
C GLY A 529 9.52 19.45 -15.02
N ALA A 530 8.58 19.57 -14.07
CA ALA A 530 8.78 20.24 -12.79
C ALA A 530 9.06 19.28 -11.61
N SER A 531 9.38 18.01 -11.87
CA SER A 531 9.64 16.98 -10.84
C SER A 531 8.52 16.79 -9.79
N VAL A 532 7.27 17.07 -10.18
CA VAL A 532 6.10 16.86 -9.32
C VAL A 532 5.85 15.37 -9.11
N SER A 533 5.33 14.99 -7.95
CA SER A 533 5.02 13.59 -7.65
C SER A 533 4.08 12.98 -8.70
N THR A 534 4.38 11.75 -9.10
CA THR A 534 3.59 11.00 -10.10
C THR A 534 2.13 10.85 -9.70
N LEU A 535 1.87 10.74 -8.39
CA LEU A 535 0.53 10.69 -7.81
C LEU A 535 -0.24 12.00 -7.98
N ALA A 536 0.41 13.16 -7.78
CA ALA A 536 -0.23 14.46 -7.99
C ALA A 536 -0.52 14.74 -9.48
N LEU A 537 0.36 14.28 -10.37
CA LEU A 537 0.12 14.36 -11.81
C LEU A 537 -1.06 13.47 -12.23
N GLY A 538 -1.09 12.23 -11.74
CA GLY A 538 -2.16 11.27 -12.00
C GLY A 538 -3.52 11.77 -11.51
N SER A 539 -3.56 12.39 -10.32
CA SER A 539 -4.79 12.92 -9.73
C SER A 539 -5.38 14.07 -10.56
N LEU A 540 -4.56 15.01 -11.03
CA LEU A 540 -4.97 16.11 -11.91
C LEU A 540 -5.52 15.60 -13.25
N LEU A 541 -4.79 14.69 -13.91
CA LEU A 541 -5.19 14.13 -15.19
C LEU A 541 -6.51 13.37 -15.10
N LEU A 542 -6.73 12.66 -13.99
CA LEU A 542 -7.95 11.92 -13.74
C LEU A 542 -9.17 12.85 -13.61
N VAL A 543 -9.05 13.95 -12.86
CA VAL A 543 -10.13 14.95 -12.74
C VAL A 543 -10.46 15.59 -14.10
N LEU A 544 -9.44 16.02 -14.83
CA LEU A 544 -9.62 16.66 -16.14
C LEU A 544 -10.21 15.68 -17.17
N GLY A 545 -9.72 14.43 -17.18
CA GLY A 545 -10.20 13.36 -18.05
C GLY A 545 -11.66 12.99 -17.79
N CYS A 546 -12.05 12.79 -16.52
CA CYS A 546 -13.44 12.53 -16.14
C CYS A 546 -14.37 13.70 -16.54
N THR A 547 -13.90 14.95 -16.38
CA THR A 547 -14.67 16.14 -16.76
C THR A 547 -14.87 16.22 -18.28
N ALA A 548 -13.81 16.00 -19.06
CA ALA A 548 -13.87 15.99 -20.51
C ALA A 548 -14.77 14.86 -21.05
N LEU A 549 -14.66 13.66 -20.48
CA LEU A 549 -15.51 12.52 -20.84
C LEU A 549 -16.99 12.79 -20.54
N GLY A 550 -17.29 13.39 -19.39
CA GLY A 550 -18.64 13.78 -19.00
C GLY A 550 -19.28 14.79 -19.96
N LEU A 551 -18.53 15.82 -20.36
CA LEU A 551 -19.00 16.82 -21.33
C LEU A 551 -19.16 16.24 -22.74
N TRP A 552 -18.26 15.34 -23.16
CA TRP A 552 -18.36 14.66 -24.46
C TRP A 552 -19.59 13.76 -24.53
N TRP A 553 -19.88 13.02 -23.46
CA TRP A 553 -21.12 12.25 -23.36
C TRP A 553 -22.33 13.17 -23.44
N LEU A 554 -22.35 14.27 -22.69
CA LEU A 554 -23.44 15.23 -22.72
C LEU A 554 -23.70 15.79 -24.13
N ALA A 555 -22.66 16.04 -24.92
CA ALA A 555 -22.76 16.52 -26.29
C ALA A 555 -23.51 15.55 -27.21
N ARG A 556 -23.39 14.23 -26.96
CA ARG A 556 -24.02 13.16 -27.74
C ARG A 556 -25.36 12.67 -27.19
N ALA A 557 -25.73 13.10 -25.99
CA ALA A 557 -26.94 12.61 -25.34
C ALA A 557 -28.22 13.15 -26.02
N PRO A 558 -29.31 12.35 -26.04
CA PRO A 558 -30.61 12.80 -26.50
C PRO A 558 -31.11 13.99 -25.69
N LEU A 559 -31.95 14.81 -26.33
CA LEU A 559 -32.38 16.10 -25.81
C LEU A 559 -33.70 15.99 -25.08
N ASP A 560 -33.83 16.75 -23.99
CA ASP A 560 -35.13 16.99 -23.37
C ASP A 560 -35.94 17.97 -24.21
N MET A 561 -37.27 17.87 -24.11
CA MET A 561 -38.18 18.78 -24.81
C MET A 561 -39.24 19.32 -23.84
N LEU A 562 -39.63 20.57 -24.07
CA LEU A 562 -40.63 21.29 -23.28
C LEU A 562 -41.74 21.79 -24.21
N GLY A 563 -42.97 21.38 -23.92
CA GLY A 563 -44.18 21.80 -24.62
C GLY A 563 -45.08 22.66 -23.72
N LEU A 564 -45.69 23.69 -24.30
CA LEU A 564 -46.67 24.57 -23.67
C LEU A 564 -48.04 24.38 -24.31
N ARG A 565 -49.08 24.24 -23.48
CA ARG A 565 -50.49 24.17 -23.91
C ARG A 565 -51.37 24.97 -22.97
N GLY A 566 -51.57 26.25 -23.25
CA GLY A 566 -52.32 27.15 -22.37
C GLY A 566 -51.69 27.20 -20.97
N SER A 567 -52.44 26.75 -19.95
CA SER A 567 -51.95 26.64 -18.56
C SER A 567 -51.29 25.31 -18.20
N GLN A 568 -51.14 24.39 -19.15
CA GLN A 568 -50.50 23.09 -18.97
C GLN A 568 -49.08 23.05 -19.53
N LEU A 569 -48.19 22.40 -18.78
CA LEU A 569 -46.82 22.07 -19.17
C LEU A 569 -46.77 20.60 -19.59
N VAL A 570 -46.07 20.33 -20.69
CA VAL A 570 -45.72 18.98 -21.15
C VAL A 570 -44.20 18.86 -21.09
N LEU A 571 -43.71 17.99 -20.22
CA LEU A 571 -42.28 17.67 -20.11
C LEU A 571 -42.00 16.36 -20.82
N VAL A 572 -40.97 16.32 -21.65
CA VAL A 572 -40.44 15.08 -22.27
C VAL A 572 -38.96 14.94 -21.91
N ASP A 573 -38.63 13.86 -21.22
CA ASP A 573 -37.26 13.53 -20.82
C ASP A 573 -36.47 12.92 -22.01
N HIS A 574 -35.14 12.95 -21.95
CA HIS A 574 -34.19 12.40 -22.93
C HIS A 574 -34.44 10.94 -23.37
N ARG A 575 -35.31 10.20 -22.67
CA ARG A 575 -35.73 8.81 -22.98
C ARG A 575 -37.06 8.71 -23.72
N GLY A 576 -37.65 9.84 -24.12
CA GLY A 576 -38.98 9.88 -24.73
C GLY A 576 -40.12 9.62 -23.74
N ARG A 577 -39.88 9.81 -22.44
CA ARG A 577 -40.94 9.69 -21.43
C ARG A 577 -41.58 11.04 -21.19
N TYR A 578 -42.92 11.09 -21.16
CA TYR A 578 -43.63 12.36 -21.01
C TYR A 578 -44.48 12.43 -19.75
N ARG A 579 -44.68 13.67 -19.28
CA ARG A 579 -45.70 14.01 -18.29
C ARG A 579 -46.33 15.35 -18.63
N SER A 580 -47.66 15.41 -18.56
CA SER A 580 -48.44 16.66 -18.71
C SER A 580 -49.15 17.01 -17.40
N GLY A 581 -49.16 18.29 -17.03
CA GLY A 581 -49.86 18.77 -15.83
C GLY A 581 -49.98 20.29 -15.80
N PRO A 582 -50.78 20.85 -14.87
CA PRO A 582 -50.92 22.30 -14.76
C PRO A 582 -49.62 22.95 -14.28
N ALA A 583 -49.30 24.14 -14.78
CA ALA A 583 -48.02 24.80 -14.49
C ALA A 583 -47.76 25.05 -12.98
N ARG A 584 -48.83 25.24 -12.19
CA ARG A 584 -48.76 25.38 -10.73
C ARG A 584 -48.18 24.17 -9.98
N GLU A 585 -48.26 22.97 -10.55
CA GLU A 585 -47.69 21.75 -9.97
C GLU A 585 -46.21 21.56 -10.33
N ALA A 586 -45.71 22.33 -11.30
CA ALA A 586 -44.30 22.30 -11.65
C ALA A 586 -43.45 22.91 -10.53
N ARG A 587 -42.21 22.44 -10.44
CA ARG A 587 -41.17 23.02 -9.60
C ARG A 587 -40.02 23.46 -10.48
N TRP A 588 -39.47 24.65 -10.26
CA TRP A 588 -38.47 25.20 -11.17
C TRP A 588 -37.27 25.84 -10.48
N ASN A 589 -36.13 25.81 -11.17
CA ASN A 589 -34.90 26.54 -10.87
C ASN A 589 -34.36 27.12 -12.19
N ARG A 590 -33.36 28.02 -12.11
CA ARG A 590 -32.67 28.70 -13.23
C ARG A 590 -32.18 27.81 -14.37
N GLY A 591 -32.16 26.48 -14.24
CA GLY A 591 -31.83 25.59 -15.35
C GLY A 591 -32.56 24.25 -15.38
N CYS A 592 -33.55 24.02 -14.50
CA CYS A 592 -34.32 22.78 -14.49
C CYS A 592 -35.78 23.06 -14.18
N ILE A 593 -36.68 22.33 -14.84
CA ILE A 593 -38.10 22.28 -14.53
C ILE A 593 -38.46 20.83 -14.23
N ALA A 594 -39.17 20.58 -13.13
CA ALA A 594 -39.62 19.26 -12.74
C ALA A 594 -41.15 19.23 -12.58
N LEU A 595 -41.76 18.13 -13.01
CA LEU A 595 -43.17 17.83 -12.79
C LEU A 595 -43.26 16.45 -12.12
N GLY A 596 -43.48 16.43 -10.81
CA GLY A 596 -43.26 15.24 -10.00
C GLY A 596 -41.78 14.83 -9.98
N ASP A 597 -41.51 13.58 -10.34
CA ASP A 597 -40.18 12.96 -10.41
C ASP A 597 -39.54 13.01 -11.81
N LEU A 598 -40.25 13.55 -12.83
CA LEU A 598 -39.70 13.81 -14.16
C LEU A 598 -39.08 15.22 -14.19
N VAL A 599 -37.81 15.31 -14.58
CA VAL A 599 -37.05 16.57 -14.64
C VAL A 599 -36.53 16.80 -16.06
N VAL A 600 -36.62 18.04 -16.51
CA VAL A 600 -36.10 18.50 -17.80
C VAL A 600 -35.09 19.62 -17.55
N PHE A 601 -33.93 19.52 -18.19
CA PHE A 601 -32.90 20.56 -18.15
C PHE A 601 -33.15 21.61 -19.22
N THR A 602 -33.48 22.82 -18.79
CA THR A 602 -33.80 23.94 -19.69
C THR A 602 -32.56 24.73 -20.14
N GLY A 603 -31.41 24.54 -19.47
CA GLY A 603 -30.16 25.21 -19.81
C GLY A 603 -29.73 26.26 -18.80
N ASN A 604 -28.44 26.59 -18.78
CA ASN A 604 -27.91 27.73 -18.06
C ASN A 604 -26.85 28.48 -18.92
N ARG A 605 -26.24 29.53 -18.38
CA ARG A 605 -25.25 30.35 -19.11
C ARG A 605 -24.06 29.55 -19.66
N TRP A 606 -23.65 28.51 -18.96
CA TRP A 606 -22.48 27.68 -19.28
C TRP A 606 -22.84 26.44 -20.09
N LEU A 607 -24.04 25.89 -19.87
CA LEU A 607 -24.57 24.67 -20.48
C LEU A 607 -25.93 24.99 -21.10
N PRO A 608 -25.99 25.58 -22.31
CA PRO A 608 -27.26 25.82 -22.98
C PRO A 608 -27.93 24.51 -23.41
N ALA A 609 -29.27 24.46 -23.32
CA ALA A 609 -30.05 23.30 -23.73
C ALA A 609 -31.26 23.70 -24.59
N LEU A 610 -32.22 24.41 -24.02
CA LEU A 610 -33.38 24.94 -24.75
C LEU A 610 -33.24 26.45 -24.96
N ASP A 611 -33.66 26.92 -26.12
CA ASP A 611 -33.77 28.35 -26.39
C ASP A 611 -35.03 28.90 -25.73
N THR A 612 -34.85 29.44 -24.53
CA THR A 612 -35.90 30.07 -23.74
C THR A 612 -36.05 31.56 -24.06
N THR A 613 -35.22 32.15 -24.92
CA THR A 613 -35.14 33.61 -25.09
C THR A 613 -36.39 34.20 -25.75
N GLN A 614 -36.94 33.52 -26.76
CA GLN A 614 -38.15 33.95 -27.46
C GLN A 614 -39.42 33.84 -26.61
N HIS A 615 -39.45 32.90 -25.66
CA HIS A 615 -40.64 32.59 -24.85
C HIS A 615 -40.44 32.83 -23.34
N ALA A 616 -39.40 33.58 -22.95
CA ALA A 616 -39.03 33.80 -21.55
C ALA A 616 -40.14 34.49 -20.73
N ARG A 617 -40.89 35.41 -21.34
CA ARG A 617 -42.01 36.12 -20.69
C ARG A 617 -43.18 35.17 -20.41
N GLU A 618 -43.53 34.32 -21.37
CA GLU A 618 -44.62 33.33 -21.22
C GLU A 618 -44.26 32.25 -20.20
N LEU A 619 -43.03 31.72 -20.26
CA LEU A 619 -42.53 30.77 -19.27
C LEU A 619 -42.50 31.39 -17.87
N GLY A 620 -42.06 32.65 -17.77
CA GLY A 620 -41.98 33.39 -16.51
C GLY A 620 -43.35 33.61 -15.87
N LEU A 621 -44.36 33.96 -16.66
CA LEU A 621 -45.74 34.14 -16.18
C LEU A 621 -46.38 32.82 -15.75
N LEU A 622 -46.15 31.73 -16.49
CA LEU A 622 -46.68 30.39 -16.17
C LEU A 622 -46.02 29.77 -14.93
N LEU A 623 -44.73 30.04 -14.71
CA LEU A 623 -43.94 29.49 -13.60
C LEU A 623 -43.90 30.38 -12.35
N ASN A 624 -44.43 31.60 -12.41
CA ASN A 624 -44.51 32.50 -11.25
C ASN A 624 -45.27 31.89 -10.04
N PRO A 625 -46.40 31.18 -10.22
CA PRO A 625 -47.09 30.51 -9.10
C PRO A 625 -46.43 29.19 -8.67
N SER A 626 -45.42 28.70 -9.39
CA SER A 626 -44.78 27.40 -9.17
C SER A 626 -43.74 27.45 -8.05
N ALA A 627 -43.63 26.38 -7.26
CA ALA A 627 -42.67 26.30 -6.17
C ALA A 627 -41.21 26.23 -6.67
N ARG A 628 -40.28 26.84 -5.93
CA ARG A 628 -38.84 26.73 -6.26
C ARG A 628 -38.34 25.30 -6.06
N LEU A 629 -37.50 24.83 -6.98
CA LEU A 629 -36.78 23.57 -6.91
C LEU A 629 -35.39 23.82 -6.32
N PRO A 630 -35.07 23.31 -5.10
CA PRO A 630 -33.73 23.44 -4.54
C PRO A 630 -32.68 22.78 -5.44
N LEU A 631 -31.47 23.33 -5.47
CA LEU A 631 -30.40 22.84 -6.34
C LEU A 631 -30.05 21.37 -6.05
N LEU A 632 -30.00 20.99 -4.78
CA LEU A 632 -29.74 19.61 -4.36
C LEU A 632 -30.85 18.64 -4.81
N HIS A 633 -32.13 19.06 -4.74
CA HIS A 633 -33.25 18.27 -5.26
C HIS A 633 -33.15 18.07 -6.77
N SER A 634 -32.79 19.12 -7.52
CA SER A 634 -32.60 18.99 -8.98
C SER A 634 -31.50 18.00 -9.34
N LEU A 635 -30.37 18.00 -8.61
CA LEU A 635 -29.26 17.07 -8.84
C LEU A 635 -29.68 15.62 -8.56
N VAL A 636 -30.38 15.39 -7.45
CA VAL A 636 -30.94 14.08 -7.10
C VAL A 636 -31.90 13.56 -8.16
N LEU A 637 -32.80 14.41 -8.68
CA LEU A 637 -33.74 14.02 -9.73
C LEU A 637 -33.05 13.75 -11.06
N LEU A 638 -32.03 14.54 -11.44
CA LEU A 638 -31.24 14.30 -12.65
C LEU A 638 -30.49 12.97 -12.58
N VAL A 639 -29.92 12.62 -11.42
CA VAL A 639 -29.26 11.32 -11.26
C VAL A 639 -30.28 10.17 -11.19
N ALA A 640 -31.43 10.36 -10.53
CA ALA A 640 -32.46 9.34 -10.40
C ALA A 640 -33.13 9.00 -11.74
N SER A 641 -33.34 10.00 -12.60
CA SER A 641 -33.80 9.84 -13.99
C SER A 641 -32.71 9.31 -14.93
N ARG A 642 -31.46 9.19 -14.45
CA ARG A 642 -30.25 8.88 -15.24
C ARG A 642 -30.08 9.85 -16.41
N HIS A 643 -30.44 11.12 -16.18
CA HIS A 643 -30.23 12.20 -17.12
C HIS A 643 -28.72 12.36 -17.41
N PRO A 644 -28.30 12.61 -18.66
CA PRO A 644 -26.89 12.69 -19.04
C PRO A 644 -26.07 13.69 -18.20
N LEU A 645 -26.66 14.82 -17.79
CA LEU A 645 -26.03 15.74 -16.84
C LEU A 645 -25.76 15.14 -15.47
N GLY A 646 -26.69 14.34 -14.95
CA GLY A 646 -26.52 13.67 -13.66
C GLY A 646 -25.38 12.65 -13.74
N ILE A 647 -25.28 11.91 -14.84
CA ILE A 647 -24.20 10.95 -15.06
C ILE A 647 -22.85 11.64 -15.24
N ALA A 648 -22.79 12.73 -16.02
CA ALA A 648 -21.58 13.54 -16.17
C ALA A 648 -21.11 14.10 -14.81
N GLY A 649 -22.05 14.57 -13.97
CA GLY A 649 -21.76 15.00 -12.61
C GLY A 649 -21.22 13.87 -11.71
N LEU A 650 -21.77 12.65 -11.82
CA LEU A 650 -21.27 11.48 -11.09
C LEU A 650 -19.84 11.09 -11.53
N LEU A 651 -19.54 11.15 -12.82
CA LEU A 651 -18.18 10.88 -13.33
C LEU A 651 -17.17 11.88 -12.77
N LEU A 652 -17.53 13.16 -12.71
CA LEU A 652 -16.68 14.21 -12.12
C LEU A 652 -16.49 13.99 -10.61
N ALA A 653 -17.57 13.67 -9.88
CA ALA A 653 -17.49 13.39 -8.45
C ALA A 653 -16.63 12.15 -8.16
N ALA A 654 -16.79 11.07 -8.94
CA ALA A 654 -15.95 9.88 -8.84
C ALA A 654 -14.48 10.21 -9.12
N GLY A 655 -14.21 11.04 -10.14
CA GLY A 655 -12.86 11.49 -10.46
C GLY A 655 -12.21 12.28 -9.33
N LEU A 656 -12.96 13.19 -8.70
CA LEU A 656 -12.48 13.95 -7.54
C LEU A 656 -12.20 13.07 -6.32
N VAL A 657 -13.06 12.09 -6.04
CA VAL A 657 -12.87 11.16 -4.91
C VAL A 657 -11.61 10.31 -5.13
N VAL A 658 -11.43 9.74 -6.32
CA VAL A 658 -10.23 8.96 -6.64
C VAL A 658 -8.98 9.83 -6.60
N SER A 659 -9.06 11.06 -7.12
CA SER A 659 -7.97 12.04 -7.04
C SER A 659 -7.58 12.37 -5.60
N LEU A 660 -8.54 12.53 -4.70
CA LEU A 660 -8.28 12.85 -3.30
C LEU A 660 -7.69 11.66 -2.56
N LEU A 661 -8.16 10.43 -2.86
CA LEU A 661 -7.54 9.21 -2.36
C LEU A 661 -6.09 9.08 -2.81
N LEU A 662 -5.80 9.34 -4.09
CA LEU A 662 -4.43 9.30 -4.63
C LEU A 662 -3.49 10.35 -4.02
N LEU A 663 -4.01 11.46 -3.50
CA LEU A 663 -3.22 12.49 -2.82
C LEU A 663 -2.96 12.19 -1.34
N CYS A 664 -3.77 11.32 -0.74
CA CYS A 664 -3.59 10.85 0.64
C CYS A 664 -2.71 9.60 0.73
N LEU A 665 -2.45 8.93 -0.41
CA LEU A 665 -1.46 7.88 -0.59
C LEU A 665 -0.09 8.50 -0.90
#